data_AF-A0A956AQQ8-F1
#
_entry.id   AF-A0A956AQQ8-F1
#
_cell.length_a   1.000
_cell.length_b   1.000
_cell.length_c   1.000
_cell.angle_alpha   90.00
_cell.angle_beta   90.00
_cell.angle_gamma   90.00
#
_symmetry.space_group_name_H-M   'P 1'
#
loop_
_entity.id
_entity.type
_entity.pdbx_description
1 polymer ?
#
loop_
_entity_poly.entity_id
_entity_poly.type
_entity_poly.pdbx_seq_one_letter_code
_entity_poly.pdbx_strand_id
1 'polypeptide(L)'
;MHPNTPRRPRTGVVTRTLSILAIAAVASPALAQTLVKPKMLIVFDTSGSMTQVPSGGRQCDFLCGFDQFICYVDGSGCPANVPCIREGLDTGTCALLTYGDGSVDLPGVDYDGNGRFDDSRMYIAKEAVSTALYGTAELEFGLMRYAQREGSAIRSSCNCIGCPVERCIESPYDVYPTRNGEGAINYDGYTVSCNEGGQVLVGIADQNANAIRQWLDHRETRPYNANGDRELRADGKTPIAGSLRSALTYFRDTVIPADERASCRNYYVLLLTDGEETCDVDAEGRPDAVALTTAARNLLQLQTGGRPTPVRTFVIGFGQDTEGSPTLNSIAQAGGTNAAFFASDRVNLQLALAEIIQQAIPQEECNGVDDDCDGRIDEGLLRACQTACGAGTESCAAGQWVDCNAQQPAPEVCDGVDNDCDRRTDEGANGGPISVACQTQCGPGEQRCIGGALNRCSAAEPHDESCNGLDDDCDGRTDEQVSRPCQTACGVGTQVCNAGVFAACDARQPQPEACNGIDDDCDGNTDERLTQQCQTACGGGTETCNAGVWIGCTARQPQPEVCDARDNDCNGTPDDGLVRACQTACGNGEETCLNGVYGNCTAPTPTPEVCDNRDNDCNGMIDDGVTRFCQTACGAGQQTCVAGDWQVCDAPVPSAEVCDGADNDCDGSVDEAVVAACETACGEGRRRCEGGHFGPCNAPSPQVERCDNRDNDCDGVIDEDVTRACNNACGQGTERCEAGAFVGCDAPMPAPEQCDRGDNDCDGRIDEDVVRECLSVCGAGLSRCVNGDFGPCDAPTPAVEICDGLDNDCDGATDEALTQACTTVCGNGTATCRGGRYVDCSAPQPRAEACNGQDDDCDGNTDEAASRPCITLCGEGTEECINGNYGPCNAPPPGDEACDNRDNDCDGIIDEGLTQACRDECGAGVTRCINGRRTECTVP
;
A
#
# COMPACT_ATOMS: atom_id res chain seq x y z
N MET A 1 34.27 1.79 -39.21
CA MET A 1 34.64 0.35 -39.17
C MET A 1 33.36 -0.46 -39.22
N HIS A 2 33.24 -1.41 -40.14
CA HIS A 2 32.21 -2.48 -40.15
C HIS A 2 32.89 -3.79 -39.70
N PRO A 3 32.17 -4.75 -39.08
CA PRO A 3 31.23 -5.70 -39.74
C PRO A 3 29.94 -5.94 -38.91
N ASN A 4 28.94 -6.79 -39.23
CA ASN A 4 28.57 -7.60 -40.42
C ASN A 4 27.03 -7.87 -40.42
N THR A 5 26.45 -8.10 -41.61
CA THR A 5 25.07 -8.63 -41.86
C THR A 5 25.03 -10.19 -41.81
N PRO A 6 23.96 -11.02 -42.14
CA PRO A 6 22.66 -10.74 -42.83
C PRO A 6 21.37 -11.62 -42.56
N ARG A 7 20.20 -11.21 -43.15
CA ARG A 7 19.11 -12.01 -43.84
C ARG A 7 18.30 -13.12 -43.08
N ARG A 8 16.95 -13.04 -42.89
CA ARG A 8 15.74 -13.26 -43.80
C ARG A 8 15.12 -14.69 -43.68
N PRO A 9 13.89 -15.03 -44.19
CA PRO A 9 12.64 -14.26 -44.53
C PRO A 9 11.25 -14.92 -44.21
N ARG A 10 10.12 -14.18 -44.37
CA ARG A 10 8.73 -14.53 -44.87
C ARG A 10 8.00 -15.83 -44.36
N THR A 11 6.69 -15.91 -44.10
CA THR A 11 5.41 -15.21 -44.48
C THR A 11 4.41 -15.14 -43.29
N GLY A 12 3.18 -14.58 -43.31
CA GLY A 12 2.43 -13.75 -44.29
C GLY A 12 0.91 -14.08 -44.36
N VAL A 13 0.05 -13.08 -44.69
CA VAL A 13 -1.45 -13.09 -44.85
C VAL A 13 -2.28 -13.46 -43.58
N VAL A 14 -3.48 -12.94 -43.26
CA VAL A 14 -4.44 -11.98 -43.87
C VAL A 14 -4.96 -11.03 -42.77
N THR A 15 -5.15 -9.73 -43.04
CA THR A 15 -5.91 -8.83 -42.13
C THR A 15 -7.13 -8.26 -42.86
N ARG A 16 -8.34 -8.48 -42.33
CA ARG A 16 -9.56 -7.79 -42.78
C ARG A 16 -9.83 -6.59 -41.87
N THR A 17 -10.24 -5.49 -42.50
CA THR A 17 -10.57 -4.20 -41.90
C THR A 17 -11.68 -4.27 -40.85
N LEU A 18 -11.47 -3.64 -39.69
CA LEU A 18 -12.52 -2.99 -38.92
C LEU A 18 -12.10 -1.53 -38.67
N SER A 19 -13.03 -0.59 -38.84
CA SER A 19 -12.75 0.85 -38.76
C SER A 19 -12.57 1.32 -37.33
N ILE A 20 -11.42 1.92 -37.01
CA ILE A 20 -11.21 2.61 -35.73
C ILE A 20 -11.75 4.03 -35.85
N LEU A 21 -12.75 4.37 -35.04
CA LEU A 21 -13.15 5.74 -34.79
C LEU A 21 -12.04 6.42 -33.98
N ALA A 22 -11.46 7.51 -34.50
CA ALA A 22 -10.50 8.30 -33.75
C ALA A 22 -11.22 9.11 -32.66
N ILE A 23 -11.35 8.52 -31.46
CA ILE A 23 -11.65 9.29 -30.25
C ILE A 23 -10.33 9.94 -29.82
N ALA A 24 -10.31 11.27 -29.82
CA ALA A 24 -9.20 12.01 -29.23
C ALA A 24 -9.16 11.72 -27.73
N ALA A 25 -8.14 11.00 -27.28
CA ALA A 25 -7.84 10.86 -25.86
C ALA A 25 -7.41 12.24 -25.34
N VAL A 26 -8.38 13.01 -24.85
CA VAL A 26 -8.10 14.08 -23.90
C VAL A 26 -7.51 13.38 -22.69
N ALA A 27 -6.21 13.54 -22.47
CA ALA A 27 -5.61 13.21 -21.20
C ALA A 27 -6.20 14.17 -20.17
N SER A 28 -7.27 13.74 -19.49
CA SER A 28 -7.69 14.40 -18.26
C SER A 28 -6.49 14.40 -17.31
N PRO A 29 -6.14 15.53 -16.68
CA PRO A 29 -5.27 15.46 -15.52
C PRO A 29 -5.96 14.55 -14.50
N ALA A 30 -5.20 13.71 -13.81
CA ALA A 30 -5.69 13.11 -12.59
C ALA A 30 -6.00 14.27 -11.62
N LEU A 31 -7.30 14.52 -11.40
CA LEU A 31 -7.75 15.44 -10.37
C LEU A 31 -7.38 14.79 -9.03
N ALA A 32 -6.28 15.26 -8.44
CA ALA A 32 -6.04 15.09 -7.02
C ALA A 32 -7.31 15.55 -6.28
N GLN A 33 -7.86 14.69 -5.41
CA GLN A 33 -8.99 15.06 -4.56
C GLN A 33 -8.59 16.29 -3.75
N THR A 34 -9.33 17.38 -3.93
CA THR A 34 -9.10 18.60 -3.15
C THR A 34 -9.92 18.51 -1.87
N LEU A 35 -9.40 17.73 -0.92
CA LEU A 35 -9.98 17.56 0.43
C LEU A 35 -10.45 18.92 0.97
N VAL A 36 -11.74 19.04 1.25
CA VAL A 36 -12.29 20.29 1.80
C VAL A 36 -12.03 20.31 3.29
N LYS A 37 -10.94 20.99 3.64
CA LYS A 37 -10.55 21.22 5.03
C LYS A 37 -11.73 21.71 5.86
N PRO A 38 -12.08 21.00 6.95
CA PRO A 38 -13.01 21.50 7.94
C PRO A 38 -12.43 22.69 8.72
N LYS A 39 -13.31 23.47 9.35
CA LYS A 39 -12.94 24.69 10.07
C LYS A 39 -13.05 24.50 11.58
N MET A 40 -11.95 24.64 12.30
CA MET A 40 -11.87 24.42 13.74
C MET A 40 -11.42 25.67 14.49
N LEU A 41 -12.23 26.16 15.44
CA LEU A 41 -11.84 27.20 16.39
C LEU A 41 -11.31 26.57 17.68
N ILE A 42 -10.02 26.75 17.96
CA ILE A 42 -9.43 26.37 19.24
C ILE A 42 -9.80 27.45 20.27
N VAL A 43 -10.50 27.05 21.31
CA VAL A 43 -10.80 27.85 22.50
C VAL A 43 -9.85 27.41 23.59
N PHE A 44 -8.78 28.17 23.75
CA PHE A 44 -7.68 27.90 24.65
C PHE A 44 -7.96 28.53 26.01
N ASP A 45 -7.91 27.72 27.07
CA ASP A 45 -8.03 28.22 28.45
C ASP A 45 -6.84 29.09 28.83
N THR A 46 -7.14 30.34 29.16
CA THR A 46 -6.16 31.32 29.62
C THR A 46 -6.55 31.85 31.00
N SER A 47 -7.25 31.06 31.81
CA SER A 47 -7.56 31.37 33.20
C SER A 47 -6.35 31.09 34.11
N GLY A 48 -6.38 31.60 35.35
CA GLY A 48 -5.26 31.50 36.28
C GLY A 48 -4.90 30.07 36.71
N SER A 49 -5.83 29.10 36.60
CA SER A 49 -5.57 27.69 36.92
C SER A 49 -4.50 27.07 36.02
N MET A 50 -4.36 27.55 34.79
CA MET A 50 -3.34 27.09 33.83
C MET A 50 -1.89 27.40 34.27
N THR A 51 -1.67 28.15 35.35
CA THR A 51 -0.35 28.27 36.01
C THR A 51 -0.05 27.15 37.02
N GLN A 52 -0.92 26.16 37.17
CA GLN A 52 -0.68 24.96 37.97
C GLN A 52 0.07 23.89 37.16
N VAL A 53 0.64 22.91 37.85
CA VAL A 53 1.15 21.68 37.20
C VAL A 53 -0.02 20.73 36.84
N PRO A 54 0.06 19.91 35.76
CA PRO A 54 -1.02 19.01 35.37
C PRO A 54 -1.30 17.85 36.32
N SER A 55 -0.24 17.23 36.87
CA SER A 55 -0.36 16.15 37.84
C SER A 55 -0.85 16.70 39.17
N GLY A 56 -1.93 16.12 39.72
CA GLY A 56 -2.38 16.47 41.06
C GLY A 56 -1.22 16.34 42.04
N GLY A 57 -0.88 17.43 42.73
CA GLY A 57 0.29 17.48 43.59
C GLY A 57 0.30 16.31 44.58
N ARG A 58 1.50 15.76 44.88
CA ARG A 58 1.69 14.68 45.86
C ARG A 58 0.79 14.95 47.07
N GLN A 59 0.03 13.95 47.53
CA GLN A 59 -0.78 14.06 48.75
C GLN A 59 0.14 14.33 49.94
N CYS A 60 0.40 15.61 50.22
CA CYS A 60 1.10 16.04 51.41
C CYS A 60 0.10 15.95 52.58
N ASP A 61 0.22 14.89 53.39
CA ASP A 61 -0.56 14.77 54.63
C ASP A 61 -0.18 15.91 55.59
N PHE A 62 -1.14 16.77 55.94
CA PHE A 62 -0.94 17.92 56.83
C PHE A 62 -1.69 17.77 58.16
N LEU A 63 -0.95 17.52 59.24
CA LEU A 63 -1.45 17.64 60.61
C LEU A 63 -1.21 19.06 61.16
N CYS A 64 -2.06 20.01 60.77
CA CYS A 64 -1.98 21.39 61.28
C CYS A 64 -2.62 21.50 62.70
N GLY A 65 -1.81 21.83 63.70
CA GLY A 65 -2.29 22.28 65.02
C GLY A 65 -2.85 23.70 64.97
N PHE A 66 -3.73 24.05 65.92
CA PHE A 66 -4.56 25.27 65.91
C PHE A 66 -3.85 26.65 65.84
N ASP A 67 -2.52 26.74 65.80
CA ASP A 67 -1.79 28.00 66.05
C ASP A 67 -0.42 28.13 65.33
N GLN A 68 -0.15 27.40 64.23
CA GLN A 68 1.13 27.51 63.50
C GLN A 68 1.01 27.64 61.98
N PHE A 69 1.81 28.54 61.41
CA PHE A 69 1.91 28.89 59.98
C PHE A 69 2.81 27.95 59.16
N ILE A 70 3.19 26.79 59.70
CA ILE A 70 4.08 25.81 59.05
C ILE A 70 3.46 24.43 59.27
N CYS A 71 2.98 23.79 58.19
CA CYS A 71 2.49 22.41 58.24
C CYS A 71 3.44 21.53 57.43
N TYR A 72 4.03 20.52 58.08
CA TYR A 72 4.95 19.55 57.49
C TYR A 72 4.97 18.28 58.33
N VAL A 73 5.12 17.12 57.68
CA VAL A 73 5.44 15.84 58.30
C VAL A 73 6.72 15.30 57.66
N ASP A 74 7.70 14.96 58.48
CA ASP A 74 8.97 14.40 58.01
C ASP A 74 8.75 13.06 57.28
N GLY A 75 9.16 12.99 56.01
CA GLY A 75 9.06 11.79 55.17
C GLY A 75 7.91 11.74 54.15
N SER A 76 7.06 12.76 54.01
CA SER A 76 5.97 12.78 53.01
C SER A 76 6.42 13.04 51.55
N GLY A 77 7.71 13.27 51.31
CA GLY A 77 8.26 13.52 49.97
C GLY A 77 7.95 14.89 49.37
N CYS A 78 7.40 15.83 50.15
CA CYS A 78 7.19 17.21 49.72
C CYS A 78 8.48 18.04 49.95
N PRO A 79 8.91 18.90 49.01
CA PRO A 79 10.13 19.71 49.18
C PRO A 79 9.98 20.70 50.34
N ALA A 80 11.07 20.95 51.07
CA ALA A 80 11.04 21.83 52.23
C ALA A 80 10.71 23.29 51.85
N ASN A 81 9.77 23.89 52.60
CA ASN A 81 9.34 25.30 52.55
C ASN A 81 8.37 25.70 51.40
N VAL A 82 7.38 24.86 51.06
CA VAL A 82 6.22 25.30 50.24
C VAL A 82 5.15 25.98 51.10
N PRO A 83 4.67 27.20 50.78
CA PRO A 83 3.56 27.83 51.50
C PRO A 83 2.20 27.31 50.99
N CYS A 84 1.47 26.57 51.83
CA CYS A 84 0.08 26.22 51.52
C CYS A 84 -0.88 27.35 51.94
N ILE A 85 -1.73 27.79 50.99
CA ILE A 85 -2.82 28.75 51.26
C ILE A 85 -4.08 27.96 51.60
N ARG A 86 -4.64 28.20 52.79
CA ARG A 86 -5.81 27.46 53.30
C ARG A 86 -7.11 28.14 52.86
N GLU A 87 -7.58 27.83 51.66
CA GLU A 87 -8.94 28.18 51.23
C GLU A 87 -9.94 27.09 51.67
N GLY A 88 -11.06 27.53 52.25
CA GLY A 88 -12.18 26.64 52.59
C GLY A 88 -11.97 25.69 53.76
N LEU A 89 -13.06 25.00 54.12
CA LEU A 89 -13.09 23.89 55.06
C LEU A 89 -13.25 22.60 54.25
N ASP A 90 -12.56 21.54 54.67
CA ASP A 90 -12.63 20.16 54.14
C ASP A 90 -12.12 19.92 52.69
N THR A 91 -10.80 19.91 52.49
CA THR A 91 -10.01 18.73 52.04
C THR A 91 -8.52 19.09 51.87
N GLY A 92 -7.61 18.13 52.12
CA GLY A 92 -6.17 18.37 52.16
C GLY A 92 -5.48 18.29 50.79
N THR A 93 -5.69 19.28 49.91
CA THR A 93 -4.92 19.44 48.67
C THR A 93 -4.33 20.85 48.57
N CYS A 94 -3.05 20.96 48.23
CA CYS A 94 -2.43 22.24 47.88
C CYS A 94 -2.10 22.22 46.39
N ALA A 95 -2.70 23.12 45.61
CA ALA A 95 -2.34 23.33 44.22
C ALA A 95 -0.87 23.78 44.11
N LEU A 96 -0.09 23.08 43.29
CA LEU A 96 1.29 23.45 43.00
C LEU A 96 1.29 24.45 41.82
N LEU A 97 1.44 25.73 42.16
CA LEU A 97 1.53 26.83 41.22
C LEU A 97 2.97 26.98 40.73
N THR A 98 3.17 26.99 39.41
CA THR A 98 4.46 27.26 38.77
C THR A 98 4.85 28.74 38.80
N TYR A 99 3.89 29.64 39.04
CA TYR A 99 4.06 31.10 39.04
C TYR A 99 4.64 31.69 37.73
N GLY A 100 4.63 30.89 36.65
CA GLY A 100 5.09 31.23 35.31
C GLY A 100 4.28 30.47 34.27
N ASP A 101 4.58 30.69 33.00
CA ASP A 101 3.96 29.98 31.88
C ASP A 101 4.99 29.24 31.01
N GLY A 102 6.21 29.06 31.53
CA GLY A 102 7.35 28.44 30.87
C GLY A 102 7.97 29.26 29.73
N SER A 103 7.49 30.48 29.47
CA SER A 103 8.08 31.37 28.47
C SER A 103 9.47 31.89 28.90
N VAL A 104 10.28 32.34 27.94
CA VAL A 104 11.64 32.87 28.19
C VAL A 104 11.63 34.04 29.18
N ASP A 105 10.62 34.91 29.11
CA ASP A 105 10.50 36.10 29.94
C ASP A 105 9.85 35.83 31.31
N LEU A 106 9.02 34.78 31.41
CA LEU A 106 8.25 34.42 32.61
C LEU A 106 8.29 32.88 32.86
N PRO A 107 9.48 32.30 33.05
CA PRO A 107 9.65 30.84 33.11
C PRO A 107 8.87 30.21 34.28
N GLY A 108 8.95 30.79 35.47
CA GLY A 108 8.30 30.27 36.68
C GLY A 108 9.22 29.36 37.49
N VAL A 109 8.68 28.26 38.00
CA VAL A 109 9.33 27.29 38.88
C VAL A 109 9.45 25.93 38.19
N ASP A 110 10.69 25.47 38.05
CA ASP A 110 11.09 24.09 37.74
C ASP A 110 10.72 23.19 38.94
N TYR A 111 9.77 22.28 38.75
CA TYR A 111 9.23 21.41 39.81
C TYR A 111 9.83 20.00 39.82
N ASP A 112 10.26 19.46 38.68
CA ASP A 112 10.90 18.14 38.61
C ASP A 112 12.43 18.19 38.81
N GLY A 113 13.03 19.37 38.68
CA GLY A 113 14.46 19.64 38.85
C GLY A 113 15.30 19.37 37.60
N ASN A 114 14.69 19.26 36.42
CA ASN A 114 15.37 18.90 35.17
C ASN A 114 16.19 20.06 34.55
N GLY A 115 16.03 21.29 35.06
CA GLY A 115 16.70 22.51 34.56
C GLY A 115 15.92 23.26 33.48
N ARG A 116 14.65 22.91 33.27
CA ARG A 116 13.67 23.57 32.38
C ARG A 116 12.46 24.00 33.22
N PHE A 117 11.63 24.84 32.63
CA PHE A 117 10.44 25.39 33.29
C PHE A 117 9.17 24.93 32.56
N ASP A 118 9.15 23.65 32.17
CA ASP A 118 8.11 23.05 31.33
C ASP A 118 6.95 22.40 32.12
N ASP A 119 6.93 22.54 33.45
CA ASP A 119 5.93 21.92 34.33
C ASP A 119 4.51 22.53 34.27
N SER A 120 4.33 23.74 33.74
CA SER A 120 3.04 24.43 33.80
C SER A 120 2.04 23.88 32.79
N ARG A 121 0.75 23.82 33.17
CA ARG A 121 -0.34 23.46 32.26
C ARG A 121 -0.32 24.35 31.01
N MET A 122 -0.12 25.65 31.18
CA MET A 122 0.00 26.61 30.08
C MET A 122 1.14 26.24 29.11
N TYR A 123 2.35 25.94 29.61
CA TYR A 123 3.48 25.54 28.76
C TYR A 123 3.18 24.25 27.97
N ILE A 124 2.69 23.21 28.67
CA ILE A 124 2.42 21.90 28.06
C ILE A 124 1.29 22.00 27.02
N ALA A 125 0.26 22.80 27.30
CA ALA A 125 -0.83 23.06 26.37
C ALA A 125 -0.37 23.82 25.12
N LYS A 126 0.51 24.83 25.26
CA LYS A 126 1.13 25.53 24.12
C LYS A 126 1.93 24.57 23.25
N GLU A 127 2.82 23.78 23.84
CA GLU A 127 3.63 22.77 23.13
C GLU A 127 2.76 21.75 22.38
N ALA A 128 1.74 21.20 23.03
CA ALA A 128 0.87 20.18 22.44
C ALA A 128 0.04 20.74 21.27
N VAL A 129 -0.57 21.93 21.42
CA VAL A 129 -1.33 22.60 20.36
C VAL A 129 -0.40 23.04 19.22
N SER A 130 0.76 23.64 19.53
CA SER A 130 1.77 24.01 18.53
C SER A 130 2.20 22.80 17.69
N THR A 131 2.48 21.66 18.33
CA THR A 131 2.82 20.40 17.63
C THR A 131 1.70 19.94 16.70
N ALA A 132 0.44 19.94 17.18
CA ALA A 132 -0.72 19.51 16.40
C ALA A 132 -0.97 20.38 15.16
N LEU A 133 -0.71 21.69 15.25
CA LEU A 133 -0.86 22.64 14.14
C LEU A 133 0.17 22.44 13.01
N TYR A 134 1.37 21.92 13.32
CA TYR A 134 2.37 21.58 12.28
C TYR A 134 2.21 20.17 11.74
N GLY A 135 1.68 19.23 12.53
CA GLY A 135 1.45 17.86 12.09
C GLY A 135 0.28 17.68 11.11
N THR A 136 -0.59 18.69 10.96
CA THR A 136 -1.89 18.50 10.28
C THR A 136 -2.17 19.61 9.25
N ALA A 137 -2.15 19.24 7.96
CA ALA A 137 -2.46 20.14 6.84
C ALA A 137 -3.96 20.14 6.46
N GLU A 138 -4.75 19.29 7.10
CA GLU A 138 -6.09 18.84 6.69
C GLU A 138 -7.23 19.67 7.31
N LEU A 139 -6.91 20.59 8.23
CA LEU A 139 -7.86 21.48 8.91
C LEU A 139 -7.47 22.96 8.69
N GLU A 140 -8.49 23.82 8.64
CA GLU A 140 -8.33 25.27 8.81
C GLU A 140 -8.57 25.60 10.30
N PHE A 141 -7.50 25.95 11.03
CA PHE A 141 -7.59 26.29 12.45
C PHE A 141 -7.92 27.76 12.69
N GLY A 142 -8.21 28.15 13.92
CA GLY A 142 -8.25 29.53 14.42
C GLY A 142 -8.04 29.53 15.93
N LEU A 143 -7.60 30.65 16.50
CA LEU A 143 -7.32 30.76 17.94
C LEU A 143 -8.24 31.78 18.62
N MET A 144 -8.93 31.31 19.65
CA MET A 144 -9.69 32.10 20.62
C MET A 144 -9.17 31.80 22.02
N ARG A 145 -9.13 32.80 22.89
CA ARG A 145 -8.88 32.63 24.32
C ARG A 145 -10.03 33.19 25.16
N TYR A 146 -9.97 33.07 26.48
CA TYR A 146 -10.88 33.82 27.36
C TYR A 146 -10.63 35.33 27.26
N ALA A 147 -11.68 36.14 27.38
CA ALA A 147 -11.58 37.58 27.16
C ALA A 147 -10.70 38.26 28.22
N GLN A 148 -9.61 38.88 27.75
CA GLN A 148 -8.65 39.63 28.57
C GLN A 148 -8.50 41.04 27.99
N ARG A 149 -8.51 42.07 28.84
CA ARG A 149 -8.20 43.45 28.42
C ARG A 149 -6.71 43.68 28.60
N GLU A 150 -6.00 43.85 27.49
CA GLU A 150 -4.55 43.98 27.48
C GLU A 150 -4.08 45.43 27.67
N GLY A 151 -3.05 45.62 28.49
CA GLY A 151 -2.30 46.88 28.58
C GLY A 151 -1.15 46.97 27.56
N SER A 152 -0.32 48.01 27.69
CA SER A 152 0.86 48.24 26.83
C SER A 152 2.19 47.77 27.45
N ALA A 153 2.15 47.20 28.65
CA ALA A 153 3.29 46.64 29.40
C ALA A 153 2.86 45.29 29.99
N ILE A 154 3.79 44.51 30.55
CA ILE A 154 3.48 43.32 31.36
C ILE A 154 3.40 43.74 32.83
N ARG A 155 2.46 43.18 33.60
CA ARG A 155 2.31 43.51 35.03
C ARG A 155 3.29 42.72 35.88
N SER A 156 4.01 43.45 36.73
CA SER A 156 5.00 42.88 37.65
C SER A 156 5.19 43.78 38.86
N SER A 157 4.98 43.27 40.08
CA SER A 157 5.23 44.03 41.30
C SER A 157 5.41 43.12 42.52
N CYS A 158 6.58 43.18 43.14
CA CYS A 158 6.95 42.35 44.29
C CYS A 158 6.54 42.97 45.64
N ASN A 159 6.11 42.13 46.58
CA ASN A 159 6.38 42.34 48.01
C ASN A 159 6.36 41.03 48.80
N CYS A 160 7.46 40.27 48.76
CA CYS A 160 7.56 39.00 49.47
C CYS A 160 7.81 39.17 50.98
N ILE A 161 6.85 38.73 51.80
CA ILE A 161 7.07 38.49 53.23
C ILE A 161 7.31 36.99 53.44
N GLY A 162 8.56 36.52 53.27
CA GLY A 162 8.98 35.25 53.87
C GLY A 162 9.95 34.34 53.10
N CYS A 163 10.24 34.56 51.82
CA CYS A 163 11.14 33.66 51.07
C CYS A 163 12.64 33.98 51.30
N PRO A 164 13.51 32.97 51.53
CA PRO A 164 14.96 33.16 51.48
C PRO A 164 15.44 33.30 50.03
N VAL A 165 16.27 34.32 49.78
CA VAL A 165 16.71 34.83 48.47
C VAL A 165 17.54 33.89 47.58
N GLU A 166 17.69 32.61 47.93
CA GLU A 166 18.57 31.65 47.23
C GLU A 166 17.82 30.67 46.32
N ARG A 167 16.48 30.77 46.20
CA ARG A 167 15.65 29.91 45.33
C ARG A 167 14.76 30.64 44.33
N CYS A 168 14.65 31.96 44.42
CA CYS A 168 14.13 32.77 43.33
C CYS A 168 15.33 33.20 42.50
N ILE A 169 15.40 32.80 41.23
CA ILE A 169 16.17 33.59 40.26
C ILE A 169 15.50 34.96 40.22
N GLU A 170 16.29 36.04 40.19
CA GLU A 170 15.78 37.39 39.93
C GLU A 170 15.21 37.43 38.49
N SER A 171 13.96 36.99 38.33
CA SER A 171 13.12 37.51 37.26
C SER A 171 13.08 39.03 37.45
N PRO A 172 13.30 39.85 36.41
CA PRO A 172 13.07 41.29 36.50
C PRO A 172 11.58 41.63 36.76
N TYR A 173 10.68 40.63 36.72
CA TYR A 173 9.25 40.78 36.76
C TYR A 173 8.58 39.77 37.72
N ASP A 174 8.30 40.23 38.95
CA ASP A 174 7.63 39.45 40.01
C ASP A 174 6.09 39.41 39.86
N VAL A 175 5.49 38.23 40.00
CA VAL A 175 4.03 38.01 39.96
C VAL A 175 3.51 37.47 41.29
N TYR A 176 2.42 38.05 41.79
CA TYR A 176 1.73 37.64 43.02
C TYR A 176 0.27 37.25 42.74
N PRO A 177 -0.25 36.18 43.36
CA PRO A 177 -1.69 36.00 43.48
C PRO A 177 -2.27 37.06 44.42
N THR A 178 -3.39 37.67 44.03
CA THR A 178 -4.22 38.39 45.00
C THR A 178 -4.92 37.40 45.95
N ARG A 179 -5.60 37.91 46.97
CA ARG A 179 -6.28 37.13 48.03
C ARG A 179 -7.38 36.15 47.56
N ASN A 180 -7.63 36.05 46.25
CA ASN A 180 -8.71 35.29 45.63
C ASN A 180 -8.18 34.28 44.57
N GLY A 181 -6.88 33.95 44.57
CA GLY A 181 -6.27 33.02 43.60
C GLY A 181 -5.91 33.65 42.24
N GLU A 182 -6.10 34.95 42.04
CA GLU A 182 -5.78 35.65 40.79
C GLU A 182 -4.27 35.92 40.68
N GLY A 183 -3.50 34.94 40.19
CA GLY A 183 -2.09 35.06 39.83
C GLY A 183 -1.92 35.77 38.47
N ALA A 184 -1.73 37.09 38.49
CA ALA A 184 -1.79 37.91 37.28
C ALA A 184 -0.47 37.88 36.47
N ILE A 185 -0.28 36.86 35.63
CA ILE A 185 0.63 36.93 34.49
C ILE A 185 -0.17 37.51 33.32
N ASN A 186 -0.16 38.83 33.14
CA ASN A 186 -0.88 39.47 32.04
C ASN A 186 -0.23 40.80 31.63
N TYR A 187 -0.58 41.25 30.44
CA TYR A 187 -0.42 42.65 30.04
C TYR A 187 -1.20 43.56 31.01
N ASP A 188 -0.76 44.81 31.20
CA ASP A 188 -1.18 45.79 32.22
C ASP A 188 -2.60 46.37 32.03
N GLY A 189 -3.57 45.50 31.76
CA GLY A 189 -4.98 45.80 31.92
C GLY A 189 -5.52 45.13 33.18
N TYR A 190 -6.72 44.59 33.08
CA TYR A 190 -7.38 43.89 34.17
C TYR A 190 -8.14 42.71 33.58
N THR A 191 -8.20 41.62 34.33
CA THR A 191 -9.14 40.52 34.08
C THR A 191 -10.52 41.10 33.86
N VAL A 192 -11.17 40.68 32.78
CA VAL A 192 -12.49 41.22 32.50
C VAL A 192 -13.52 40.53 33.38
N SER A 193 -14.54 41.27 33.80
CA SER A 193 -15.73 40.65 34.38
C SER A 193 -16.26 39.56 33.45
N CYS A 194 -16.85 38.51 34.03
CA CYS A 194 -17.47 37.34 33.40
C CYS A 194 -18.44 37.58 32.22
N ASN A 195 -18.73 38.83 31.88
CA ASN A 195 -19.64 39.27 30.84
C ASN A 195 -19.02 39.27 29.42
N GLU A 196 -17.69 39.28 29.26
CA GLU A 196 -17.04 39.42 27.94
C GLU A 196 -16.66 38.09 27.26
N GLY A 197 -16.83 36.95 27.92
CA GLY A 197 -16.74 35.63 27.29
C GLY A 197 -15.35 35.30 26.73
N GLY A 198 -15.25 35.14 25.40
CA GLY A 198 -14.03 34.77 24.69
C GLY A 198 -13.65 35.77 23.59
N GLN A 199 -12.34 35.89 23.34
CA GLN A 199 -11.74 36.81 22.38
C GLN A 199 -11.02 36.02 21.28
N VAL A 200 -11.44 36.21 20.03
CA VAL A 200 -10.74 35.66 18.86
C VAL A 200 -9.45 36.45 18.64
N LEU A 201 -8.31 35.77 18.66
CA LEU A 201 -6.98 36.33 18.42
C LEU A 201 -6.56 36.14 16.96
N VAL A 202 -6.82 34.95 16.42
CA VAL A 202 -6.51 34.57 15.04
C VAL A 202 -7.77 33.98 14.42
N GLY A 203 -8.28 34.64 13.38
CA GLY A 203 -9.45 34.15 12.65
C GLY A 203 -9.13 32.88 11.85
N ILE A 204 -10.17 32.06 11.60
CA ILE A 204 -10.03 30.84 10.81
C ILE A 204 -9.68 31.19 9.36
N ALA A 205 -8.56 30.67 8.89
CA ALA A 205 -8.08 30.81 7.53
C ALA A 205 -7.08 29.71 7.18
N ASP A 206 -6.93 29.43 5.89
CA ASP A 206 -5.91 28.53 5.36
C ASP A 206 -4.49 28.99 5.73
N GLN A 207 -3.61 28.04 6.04
CA GLN A 207 -2.18 28.24 6.37
C GLN A 207 -1.89 29.21 7.55
N ASN A 208 -2.86 29.46 8.43
CA ASN A 208 -2.70 30.41 9.54
C ASN A 208 -1.93 29.87 10.76
N ALA A 209 -1.41 28.64 10.73
CA ALA A 209 -0.62 28.03 11.81
C ALA A 209 0.53 28.93 12.28
N ASN A 210 1.20 29.65 11.37
CA ASN A 210 2.24 30.63 11.72
C ASN A 210 1.70 31.83 12.53
N ALA A 211 0.48 32.29 12.25
CA ALA A 211 -0.16 33.37 13.01
C ALA A 211 -0.69 32.90 14.37
N ILE A 212 -1.03 31.61 14.51
CA ILE A 212 -1.36 31.00 15.80
C ILE A 212 -0.09 30.77 16.63
N ARG A 213 1.00 30.29 16.02
CA ARG A 213 2.29 30.06 16.68
C ARG A 213 2.85 31.31 17.37
N GLN A 214 2.61 32.50 16.81
CA GLN A 214 2.95 33.79 17.43
C GLN A 214 2.39 33.98 18.86
N TRP A 215 1.46 33.13 19.30
CA TRP A 215 0.91 33.13 20.66
C TRP A 215 1.31 31.91 21.51
N LEU A 216 2.09 30.98 20.96
CA LEU A 216 2.38 29.66 21.55
C LEU A 216 3.87 29.26 21.47
N ASP A 217 4.78 30.15 21.07
CA ASP A 217 6.19 29.80 20.81
C ASP A 217 7.14 30.07 21.99
N HIS A 218 6.56 30.41 23.16
CA HIS A 218 7.26 30.67 24.42
C HIS A 218 8.12 31.93 24.41
N ARG A 219 7.95 32.83 23.42
CA ARG A 219 8.74 34.06 23.27
C ARG A 219 7.85 35.29 23.19
N GLU A 220 8.16 36.28 24.00
CA GLU A 220 7.44 37.55 23.98
C GLU A 220 8.25 38.59 23.21
N THR A 221 7.82 38.98 22.01
CA THR A 221 8.47 40.10 21.29
C THR A 221 7.71 41.43 21.34
N ARG A 222 6.49 41.49 21.89
CA ARG A 222 5.79 42.74 22.31
C ARG A 222 5.76 42.89 23.84
N PRO A 223 5.96 44.10 24.39
CA PRO A 223 5.94 45.40 23.73
C PRO A 223 7.30 45.83 23.16
N TYR A 224 8.34 45.02 23.29
CA TYR A 224 9.73 45.37 22.95
C TYR A 224 9.94 45.70 21.46
N ASN A 225 9.17 45.07 20.56
CA ASN A 225 9.10 45.35 19.13
C ASN A 225 7.66 45.74 18.75
N ALA A 226 7.47 46.89 18.08
CA ALA A 226 6.15 47.34 17.61
C ALA A 226 5.51 46.44 16.54
N ASN A 227 6.32 45.58 15.90
CA ASN A 227 5.90 44.55 14.95
C ASN A 227 6.03 43.12 15.52
N GLY A 228 6.34 42.98 16.81
CA GLY A 228 6.47 41.68 17.46
C GLY A 228 5.15 40.91 17.55
N ASP A 229 5.26 39.69 18.03
CA ASP A 229 4.19 38.80 18.46
C ASP A 229 3.94 38.89 19.97
N ARG A 230 2.87 38.22 20.45
CA ARG A 230 2.37 38.27 21.82
C ARG A 230 2.12 36.87 22.32
N GLU A 231 2.67 36.52 23.45
CA GLU A 231 2.49 35.18 24.01
C GLU A 231 1.12 35.02 24.72
N LEU A 232 0.49 33.84 24.66
CA LEU A 232 -0.68 33.50 25.48
C LEU A 232 -0.30 33.48 26.97
N ARG A 233 -1.05 34.21 27.80
CA ARG A 233 -0.82 34.29 29.24
C ARG A 233 -2.03 33.85 30.06
N ALA A 234 -1.79 33.11 31.13
CA ALA A 234 -2.79 32.63 32.08
C ALA A 234 -3.15 33.72 33.10
N ASP A 235 -4.38 34.23 33.06
CA ASP A 235 -4.89 35.23 34.01
C ASP A 235 -6.43 35.25 34.05
N GLY A 236 -6.96 35.38 35.26
CA GLY A 236 -8.39 35.56 35.53
C GLY A 236 -9.20 34.27 35.64
N LYS A 237 -10.51 34.43 35.43
CA LYS A 237 -11.52 33.39 35.60
C LYS A 237 -11.70 32.53 34.34
N THR A 238 -12.56 31.52 34.46
CA THR A 238 -12.79 30.44 33.49
C THR A 238 -14.22 30.55 32.90
N PRO A 239 -14.49 31.50 31.97
CA PRO A 239 -15.81 31.72 31.37
C PRO A 239 -16.07 30.78 30.18
N ILE A 240 -16.19 29.48 30.41
CA ILE A 240 -16.43 28.46 29.37
C ILE A 240 -17.73 28.74 28.60
N ALA A 241 -18.86 28.90 29.30
CA ALA A 241 -20.16 29.17 28.70
C ALA A 241 -20.22 30.55 28.01
N GLY A 242 -19.50 31.54 28.53
CA GLY A 242 -19.28 32.83 27.87
C GLY A 242 -18.47 32.70 26.57
N SER A 243 -17.44 31.87 26.58
CA SER A 243 -16.55 31.62 25.44
C SER A 243 -17.26 30.85 24.32
N LEU A 244 -18.03 29.82 24.65
CA LEU A 244 -18.87 29.10 23.68
C LEU A 244 -19.94 30.00 23.04
N ARG A 245 -20.54 30.94 23.80
CA ARG A 245 -21.43 31.98 23.26
C ARG A 245 -20.71 32.97 22.31
N SER A 246 -19.42 33.19 22.55
CA SER A 246 -18.58 34.05 21.72
C SER A 246 -18.19 33.34 20.40
N ALA A 247 -17.80 32.06 20.49
CA ALA A 247 -17.60 31.18 19.33
C ALA A 247 -18.87 31.08 18.45
N LEU A 248 -20.05 30.91 19.05
CA LEU A 248 -21.33 30.88 18.34
C LEU A 248 -21.55 32.16 17.51
N THR A 249 -21.24 33.31 18.09
CA THR A 249 -21.35 34.62 17.42
C THR A 249 -20.35 34.72 16.27
N TYR A 250 -19.10 34.28 16.49
CA TYR A 250 -18.06 34.27 15.46
C TYR A 250 -18.41 33.37 14.27
N PHE A 251 -18.87 32.14 14.51
CA PHE A 251 -19.31 31.24 13.42
C PHE A 251 -20.53 31.80 12.66
N ARG A 252 -21.57 32.24 13.38
CA ARG A 252 -22.80 32.77 12.79
C ARG A 252 -22.59 34.03 11.97
N ASP A 253 -21.78 34.97 12.46
CA ASP A 253 -21.70 36.33 11.89
C ASP A 253 -20.46 36.54 11.01
N THR A 254 -19.42 35.69 11.13
CA THR A 254 -18.15 35.85 10.40
C THR A 254 -17.80 34.63 9.54
N VAL A 255 -17.70 33.43 10.13
CA VAL A 255 -17.13 32.26 9.42
C VAL A 255 -18.09 31.71 8.36
N ILE A 256 -19.29 31.31 8.76
CA ILE A 256 -20.23 30.59 7.89
C ILE A 256 -20.79 31.51 6.77
N PRO A 257 -21.11 32.80 7.01
CA PRO A 257 -21.55 33.70 5.93
C PRO A 257 -20.48 34.01 4.87
N ALA A 258 -19.19 33.83 5.21
CA ALA A 258 -18.07 34.05 4.31
C ALA A 258 -17.60 32.75 3.61
N ASP A 259 -18.25 31.62 3.86
CA ASP A 259 -17.83 30.31 3.37
C ASP A 259 -18.69 29.83 2.19
N GLU A 260 -18.09 29.77 1.00
CA GLU A 260 -18.77 29.33 -0.22
C GLU A 260 -19.19 27.85 -0.18
N ARG A 261 -18.57 27.03 0.68
CA ARG A 261 -18.90 25.60 0.89
C ARG A 261 -19.71 25.34 2.16
N ALA A 262 -20.32 26.37 2.75
CA ALA A 262 -21.12 26.27 3.99
C ALA A 262 -22.30 25.28 3.99
N SER A 263 -22.68 24.73 2.84
CA SER A 263 -23.74 23.72 2.73
C SER A 263 -23.30 22.29 3.03
N CYS A 264 -22.00 21.96 2.96
CA CYS A 264 -21.48 20.62 3.26
C CYS A 264 -20.24 20.63 4.17
N ARG A 265 -19.47 21.73 4.23
CA ARG A 265 -18.28 21.81 5.08
C ARG A 265 -18.61 21.69 6.57
N ASN A 266 -17.83 20.85 7.27
CA ASN A 266 -17.95 20.66 8.71
C ASN A 266 -17.26 21.78 9.52
N TYR A 267 -17.87 22.12 10.67
CA TYR A 267 -17.43 23.18 11.58
C TYR A 267 -17.27 22.67 13.01
N TYR A 268 -16.17 23.07 13.66
CA TYR A 268 -15.79 22.57 14.97
C TYR A 268 -15.33 23.67 15.92
N VAL A 269 -15.62 23.48 17.21
CA VAL A 269 -14.98 24.16 18.33
C VAL A 269 -14.18 23.10 19.09
N LEU A 270 -12.93 23.40 19.41
CA LEU A 270 -12.10 22.62 20.32
C LEU A 270 -11.91 23.42 21.60
N LEU A 271 -12.60 23.03 22.67
CA LEU A 271 -12.42 23.62 24.01
C LEU A 271 -11.34 22.85 24.77
N LEU A 272 -10.19 23.49 24.99
CA LEU A 272 -9.13 22.99 25.88
C LEU A 272 -9.24 23.75 27.21
N THR A 273 -9.56 23.05 28.31
CA THR A 273 -9.88 23.66 29.61
C THR A 273 -9.35 22.82 30.78
N ASP A 274 -8.87 23.47 31.84
CA ASP A 274 -8.25 22.79 33.00
C ASP A 274 -9.07 22.87 34.29
N GLY A 275 -10.20 23.58 34.26
CA GLY A 275 -11.05 23.80 35.43
C GLY A 275 -12.55 23.85 35.11
N GLU A 276 -13.34 24.08 36.15
CA GLU A 276 -14.78 24.29 36.04
C GLU A 276 -15.13 25.77 35.78
N GLU A 277 -16.36 26.00 35.32
CA GLU A 277 -16.92 27.33 35.06
C GLU A 277 -17.01 28.18 36.34
N THR A 278 -16.30 29.31 36.37
CA THR A 278 -16.21 30.22 37.55
C THR A 278 -16.92 31.56 37.35
N CYS A 279 -17.69 31.70 36.27
CA CYS A 279 -18.30 32.93 35.81
C CYS A 279 -19.83 32.84 35.62
N ASP A 280 -20.33 31.84 34.90
CA ASP A 280 -21.76 31.49 34.84
C ASP A 280 -22.08 30.46 35.95
N VAL A 281 -22.54 30.95 37.09
CA VAL A 281 -22.87 30.14 38.28
C VAL A 281 -24.35 30.12 38.62
N ASP A 282 -24.80 29.01 39.23
CA ASP A 282 -26.17 28.82 39.70
C ASP A 282 -26.50 29.70 40.94
N ALA A 283 -27.72 29.59 41.43
CA ALA A 283 -28.19 30.35 42.60
C ALA A 283 -27.43 30.01 43.91
N GLU A 284 -26.71 28.89 43.94
CA GLU A 284 -25.86 28.45 45.05
C GLU A 284 -24.38 28.79 44.84
N GLY A 285 -24.00 29.38 43.71
CA GLY A 285 -22.63 29.78 43.38
C GLY A 285 -21.75 28.67 42.80
N ARG A 286 -22.35 27.57 42.31
CA ARG A 286 -21.65 26.45 41.65
C ARG A 286 -21.70 26.62 40.12
N PRO A 287 -20.85 25.94 39.33
CA PRO A 287 -20.93 25.94 37.87
C PRO A 287 -22.35 25.68 37.33
N ASP A 288 -22.90 26.58 36.51
CA ASP A 288 -24.23 26.39 35.91
C ASP A 288 -24.13 25.42 34.71
N ALA A 289 -24.34 24.13 35.00
CA ALA A 289 -24.41 23.07 34.00
C ALA A 289 -25.49 23.31 32.92
N VAL A 290 -26.55 24.05 33.22
CA VAL A 290 -27.57 24.42 32.22
C VAL A 290 -27.03 25.50 31.29
N ALA A 291 -26.33 26.51 31.80
CA ALA A 291 -25.67 27.53 30.97
C ALA A 291 -24.61 26.90 30.05
N LEU A 292 -23.75 26.04 30.61
CA LEU A 292 -22.69 25.32 29.88
C LEU A 292 -23.24 24.46 28.75
N THR A 293 -24.15 23.54 29.06
CA THR A 293 -24.75 22.67 28.03
C THR A 293 -25.63 23.44 27.04
N THR A 294 -26.24 24.56 27.43
CA THR A 294 -27.00 25.40 26.50
C THR A 294 -26.09 26.15 25.53
N ALA A 295 -24.92 26.63 25.96
CA ALA A 295 -23.96 27.29 25.07
C ALA A 295 -23.44 26.33 24.00
N ALA A 296 -23.05 25.10 24.38
CA ALA A 296 -22.64 24.06 23.44
C ALA A 296 -23.78 23.59 22.51
N ARG A 297 -25.00 23.42 23.04
CA ARG A 297 -26.17 23.03 22.23
C ARG A 297 -26.56 24.08 21.19
N ASN A 298 -26.38 25.36 21.49
CA ASN A 298 -26.67 26.44 20.54
C ASN A 298 -25.68 26.47 19.37
N LEU A 299 -24.43 26.01 19.55
CA LEU A 299 -23.47 25.77 18.46
C LEU A 299 -23.94 24.60 17.57
N LEU A 300 -24.32 23.48 18.18
CA LEU A 300 -24.83 22.30 17.47
C LEU A 300 -26.14 22.60 16.70
N GLN A 301 -27.01 23.45 17.25
CA GLN A 301 -28.30 23.82 16.66
C GLN A 301 -28.24 25.07 15.77
N LEU A 302 -27.05 25.56 15.43
CA LEU A 302 -26.89 26.76 14.60
C LEU A 302 -27.53 26.57 13.22
N GLN A 303 -28.26 27.59 12.77
CA GLN A 303 -28.90 27.63 11.46
C GLN A 303 -28.52 28.91 10.72
N THR A 304 -28.01 28.77 9.50
CA THR A 304 -27.60 29.88 8.65
C THR A 304 -28.40 29.83 7.35
N GLY A 305 -29.02 30.95 6.96
CA GLY A 305 -29.88 31.01 5.77
C GLY A 305 -31.12 30.10 5.81
N GLY A 306 -31.52 29.61 6.99
CA GLY A 306 -32.61 28.64 7.15
C GLY A 306 -32.23 27.17 6.92
N ARG A 307 -30.93 26.86 6.76
CA ARG A 307 -30.41 25.50 6.75
C ARG A 307 -29.69 25.18 8.08
N PRO A 308 -29.73 23.94 8.58
CA PRO A 308 -28.86 23.51 9.67
C PRO A 308 -27.39 23.63 9.25
N THR A 309 -26.58 24.30 10.06
CA THR A 309 -25.13 24.43 9.90
C THR A 309 -24.49 24.15 11.26
N PRO A 310 -24.48 22.87 11.70
CA PRO A 310 -24.09 22.50 13.06
C PRO A 310 -22.59 22.77 13.29
N VAL A 311 -22.26 23.39 14.42
CA VAL A 311 -20.88 23.51 14.90
C VAL A 311 -20.71 22.54 16.06
N ARG A 312 -19.89 21.49 15.87
CA ARG A 312 -19.66 20.47 16.90
C ARG A 312 -18.61 20.93 17.91
N THR A 313 -18.75 20.58 19.19
CA THR A 313 -17.81 21.00 20.24
C THR A 313 -17.06 19.81 20.82
N PHE A 314 -15.78 19.68 20.47
CA PHE A 314 -14.84 18.81 21.18
C PHE A 314 -14.39 19.48 22.48
N VAL A 315 -14.16 18.68 23.52
CA VAL A 315 -13.74 19.16 24.84
C VAL A 315 -12.55 18.32 25.30
N ILE A 316 -11.47 18.97 25.72
CA ILE A 316 -10.34 18.37 26.42
C ILE A 316 -10.34 18.95 27.84
N GLY A 317 -10.51 18.07 28.84
CA GLY A 317 -10.12 18.34 30.22
C GLY A 317 -8.62 18.10 30.37
N PHE A 318 -7.89 19.12 30.81
CA PHE A 318 -6.44 19.02 30.99
C PHE A 318 -6.02 19.21 32.45
N GLY A 319 -5.22 18.28 32.97
CA GLY A 319 -4.91 18.16 34.39
C GLY A 319 -5.68 17.00 35.05
N GLN A 320 -5.05 16.36 36.03
CA GLN A 320 -5.58 15.16 36.71
C GLN A 320 -6.87 15.44 37.51
N ASP A 321 -7.03 16.66 37.98
CA ASP A 321 -8.26 17.21 38.59
C ASP A 321 -9.46 17.26 37.65
N THR A 322 -9.24 17.27 36.33
CA THR A 322 -10.33 17.19 35.34
C THR A 322 -10.79 15.77 35.03
N GLU A 323 -10.01 14.75 35.40
CA GLU A 323 -10.17 13.36 34.94
C GLU A 323 -11.58 12.81 35.21
N GLY A 324 -12.30 12.45 34.15
CA GLY A 324 -13.65 11.90 34.24
C GLY A 324 -14.75 12.92 34.59
N SER A 325 -14.47 14.23 34.55
CA SER A 325 -15.43 15.29 34.89
C SER A 325 -16.79 15.10 34.20
N PRO A 326 -17.90 14.93 34.96
CA PRO A 326 -19.24 14.84 34.40
C PRO A 326 -19.66 16.14 33.69
N THR A 327 -19.18 17.29 34.19
CA THR A 327 -19.44 18.61 33.63
C THR A 327 -18.89 18.71 32.21
N LEU A 328 -17.60 18.40 32.01
CA LEU A 328 -16.96 18.46 30.68
C LEU A 328 -17.57 17.45 29.70
N ASN A 329 -17.86 16.23 30.15
CA ASN A 329 -18.58 15.23 29.35
C ASN A 329 -19.98 15.73 28.91
N SER A 330 -20.70 16.44 29.77
CA SER A 330 -22.00 17.00 29.42
C SER A 330 -21.93 18.13 28.37
N ILE A 331 -20.82 18.89 28.36
CA ILE A 331 -20.56 19.94 27.36
C ILE A 331 -20.30 19.29 26.00
N ALA A 332 -19.44 18.26 25.94
CA ALA A 332 -19.19 17.47 24.74
C ALA A 332 -20.51 16.90 24.16
N GLN A 333 -21.29 16.19 24.98
CA GLN A 333 -22.58 15.62 24.57
C GLN A 333 -23.58 16.67 24.09
N ALA A 334 -23.67 17.81 24.77
CA ALA A 334 -24.53 18.90 24.33
C ALA A 334 -24.05 19.57 23.03
N GLY A 335 -22.73 19.59 22.81
CA GLY A 335 -22.06 20.07 21.59
C GLY A 335 -22.00 19.04 20.45
N GLY A 336 -22.58 17.86 20.60
CA GLY A 336 -22.68 16.86 19.52
C GLY A 336 -21.42 16.03 19.29
N THR A 337 -20.57 15.89 20.31
CA THR A 337 -19.49 14.89 20.42
C THR A 337 -19.80 13.95 21.60
N ASN A 338 -19.24 12.74 21.65
CA ASN A 338 -19.75 11.71 22.57
C ASN A 338 -19.33 11.88 24.04
N ALA A 339 -18.09 12.36 24.26
CA ALA A 339 -17.45 12.51 25.56
C ALA A 339 -16.34 13.56 25.47
N ALA A 340 -15.88 14.03 26.62
CA ALA A 340 -14.65 14.83 26.70
C ALA A 340 -13.44 13.90 26.73
N PHE A 341 -12.33 14.37 26.15
CA PHE A 341 -11.02 13.75 26.29
C PHE A 341 -10.37 14.25 27.58
N PHE A 342 -9.56 13.42 28.23
CA PHE A 342 -8.87 13.77 29.46
C PHE A 342 -7.38 13.50 29.32
N ALA A 343 -6.55 14.48 29.68
CA ALA A 343 -5.10 14.36 29.63
C ALA A 343 -4.48 14.99 30.88
N SER A 344 -3.44 14.35 31.43
CA SER A 344 -2.73 14.82 32.63
C SER A 344 -1.23 15.06 32.40
N ASP A 345 -0.78 14.96 31.14
CA ASP A 345 0.59 15.23 30.70
C ASP A 345 0.61 15.61 29.20
N ARG A 346 1.80 15.94 28.70
CA ARG A 346 2.05 16.34 27.31
C ARG A 346 1.67 15.26 26.28
N VAL A 347 2.01 14.00 26.55
CA VAL A 347 1.85 12.91 25.59
C VAL A 347 0.38 12.57 25.44
N ASN A 348 -0.33 12.43 26.55
CA ASN A 348 -1.77 12.19 26.56
C ASN A 348 -2.55 13.38 25.95
N LEU A 349 -2.07 14.62 26.11
CA LEU A 349 -2.68 15.78 25.46
C LEU A 349 -2.44 15.78 23.94
N GLN A 350 -1.24 15.41 23.48
CA GLN A 350 -0.93 15.25 22.06
C GLN A 350 -1.74 14.13 21.42
N LEU A 351 -1.93 13.00 22.11
CA LEU A 351 -2.80 11.90 21.65
C LEU A 351 -4.27 12.33 21.55
N ALA A 352 -4.80 13.02 22.56
CA ALA A 352 -6.17 13.56 22.53
C ALA A 352 -6.37 14.54 21.36
N LEU A 353 -5.41 15.44 21.10
CA LEU A 353 -5.45 16.35 19.97
C LEU A 353 -5.41 15.61 18.62
N ALA A 354 -4.54 14.60 18.49
CA ALA A 354 -4.45 13.79 17.28
C ALA A 354 -5.76 13.02 17.01
N GLU A 355 -6.36 12.40 18.02
CA GLU A 355 -7.63 11.68 17.89
C GLU A 355 -8.78 12.62 17.53
N ILE A 356 -8.86 13.81 18.15
CA ILE A 356 -9.86 14.83 17.81
C ILE A 356 -9.71 15.29 16.36
N ILE A 357 -8.48 15.49 15.88
CA ILE A 357 -8.24 15.91 14.48
C ILE A 357 -8.68 14.79 13.53
N GLN A 358 -8.35 13.53 13.80
CA GLN A 358 -8.84 12.39 13.02
C GLN A 358 -10.37 12.26 13.03
N GLN A 359 -11.04 12.52 14.17
CA GLN A 359 -12.50 12.56 14.26
C GLN A 359 -13.15 13.82 13.63
N ALA A 360 -12.37 14.87 13.36
CA ALA A 360 -12.83 16.10 12.74
C ALA A 360 -12.69 16.10 11.21
N ILE A 361 -11.82 15.24 10.66
CA ILE A 361 -11.69 15.03 9.21
C ILE A 361 -12.87 14.16 8.75
N PRO A 362 -13.74 14.64 7.85
CA PRO A 362 -14.82 13.83 7.31
C PRO A 362 -14.26 12.59 6.60
N GLN A 363 -14.99 11.49 6.73
CA GLN A 363 -14.79 10.27 5.98
C GLN A 363 -16.06 10.07 5.16
N GLU A 364 -15.93 9.74 3.88
CA GLU A 364 -17.09 9.39 3.05
C GLU A 364 -17.83 8.18 3.65
N GLU A 365 -19.15 8.27 3.80
CA GLU A 365 -20.01 7.12 4.09
C GLU A 365 -20.85 6.78 2.85
N CYS A 366 -21.12 5.49 2.62
CA CYS A 366 -21.95 5.06 1.50
C CYS A 366 -23.43 5.32 1.81
N ASN A 367 -23.87 6.58 1.68
CA ASN A 367 -25.16 7.09 2.12
C ASN A 367 -25.88 7.97 1.07
N GLY A 368 -25.22 8.34 -0.03
CA GLY A 368 -25.74 9.18 -1.12
C GLY A 368 -25.61 10.69 -0.88
N VAL A 369 -24.72 11.10 0.03
CA VAL A 369 -24.37 12.49 0.36
C VAL A 369 -22.87 12.70 0.08
N ASP A 370 -22.51 13.97 -0.13
CA ASP A 370 -21.13 14.47 -0.24
C ASP A 370 -20.69 14.82 1.20
N ASP A 371 -20.09 13.87 1.92
CA ASP A 371 -19.78 13.96 3.35
C ASP A 371 -18.46 14.70 3.62
N ASP A 372 -17.49 14.58 2.71
CA ASP A 372 -16.22 15.30 2.73
C ASP A 372 -16.26 16.67 2.03
N CYS A 373 -17.34 16.95 1.30
CA CYS A 373 -17.64 18.22 0.60
C CYS A 373 -16.75 18.49 -0.63
N ASP A 374 -15.98 17.52 -1.17
CA ASP A 374 -15.14 17.69 -2.37
C ASP A 374 -15.96 18.03 -3.62
N GLY A 375 -17.22 17.60 -3.69
CA GLY A 375 -18.15 17.75 -4.81
C GLY A 375 -18.47 16.45 -5.55
N ARG A 376 -17.97 15.32 -5.06
CA ARG A 376 -18.35 13.95 -5.43
C ARG A 376 -19.31 13.38 -4.38
N ILE A 377 -19.70 12.11 -4.54
CA ILE A 377 -20.68 11.44 -3.69
C ILE A 377 -20.27 9.96 -3.61
N ASP A 378 -20.04 9.47 -2.39
CA ASP A 378 -19.68 8.10 -2.04
C ASP A 378 -18.40 7.52 -2.70
N GLU A 379 -17.41 8.34 -3.14
CA GLU A 379 -16.30 7.78 -3.94
C GLU A 379 -15.19 7.11 -3.11
N GLY A 380 -14.44 6.21 -3.76
CA GLY A 380 -13.32 5.49 -3.14
C GLY A 380 -13.74 4.41 -2.13
N LEU A 381 -15.03 4.33 -1.79
CA LEU A 381 -15.55 3.40 -0.79
C LEU A 381 -15.60 1.95 -1.30
N LEU A 382 -14.88 1.08 -0.57
CA LEU A 382 -14.86 -0.37 -0.73
C LEU A 382 -15.16 -1.04 0.61
N ARG A 383 -15.96 -2.12 0.61
CA ARG A 383 -16.10 -3.00 1.77
C ARG A 383 -16.06 -4.47 1.38
N ALA A 384 -15.80 -5.33 2.36
CA ALA A 384 -15.84 -6.78 2.16
C ALA A 384 -17.29 -7.27 1.90
N CYS A 385 -17.43 -8.18 0.95
CA CYS A 385 -18.64 -8.94 0.65
C CYS A 385 -18.34 -10.44 0.64
N GLN A 386 -19.38 -11.28 0.70
CA GLN A 386 -19.24 -12.74 0.62
C GLN A 386 -20.27 -13.37 -0.32
N THR A 387 -19.85 -14.43 -0.98
CA THR A 387 -20.65 -15.32 -1.84
C THR A 387 -20.46 -16.77 -1.38
N ALA A 388 -21.17 -17.72 -2.00
CA ALA A 388 -20.94 -19.14 -1.77
C ALA A 388 -19.50 -19.58 -2.11
N CYS A 389 -18.86 -18.94 -3.08
CA CYS A 389 -17.53 -19.27 -3.57
C CYS A 389 -16.38 -18.53 -2.85
N GLY A 390 -16.68 -17.63 -1.90
CA GLY A 390 -15.67 -16.94 -1.11
C GLY A 390 -15.94 -15.46 -0.87
N ALA A 391 -14.91 -14.77 -0.36
CA ALA A 391 -14.94 -13.35 -0.08
C ALA A 391 -14.50 -12.51 -1.28
N GLY A 392 -14.95 -11.26 -1.31
CA GLY A 392 -14.52 -10.25 -2.28
C GLY A 392 -14.78 -8.85 -1.71
N THR A 393 -14.78 -7.87 -2.60
CA THR A 393 -15.09 -6.47 -2.28
C THR A 393 -16.22 -5.96 -3.15
N GLU A 394 -17.13 -5.19 -2.55
CA GLU A 394 -18.16 -4.41 -3.24
C GLU A 394 -17.87 -2.91 -3.10
N SER A 395 -18.23 -2.13 -4.11
CA SER A 395 -18.02 -0.69 -4.19
C SER A 395 -19.31 0.07 -3.90
N CYS A 396 -19.22 1.27 -3.32
CA CYS A 396 -20.40 2.12 -3.23
C CYS A 396 -20.74 2.75 -4.60
N ALA A 397 -22.03 2.83 -4.91
CA ALA A 397 -22.58 3.67 -5.95
C ALA A 397 -23.98 4.17 -5.56
N ALA A 398 -24.13 5.49 -5.47
CA ALA A 398 -25.41 6.16 -5.18
C ALA A 398 -26.07 5.70 -3.87
N GLY A 399 -25.31 5.72 -2.77
CA GLY A 399 -25.74 5.33 -1.43
C GLY A 399 -26.04 3.84 -1.26
N GLN A 400 -25.58 2.99 -2.18
CA GLN A 400 -25.74 1.54 -2.12
C GLN A 400 -24.45 0.82 -2.47
N TRP A 401 -24.16 -0.23 -1.72
CA TRP A 401 -23.07 -1.15 -2.02
C TRP A 401 -23.48 -2.09 -3.14
N VAL A 402 -22.69 -2.13 -4.21
CA VAL A 402 -22.96 -2.85 -5.45
C VAL A 402 -21.71 -3.56 -5.97
N ASP A 403 -21.91 -4.48 -6.92
CA ASP A 403 -20.84 -5.14 -7.68
C ASP A 403 -19.79 -5.86 -6.80
N CYS A 404 -20.27 -6.71 -5.89
CA CYS A 404 -19.43 -7.67 -5.16
C CYS A 404 -18.62 -8.53 -6.13
N ASN A 405 -17.30 -8.30 -6.19
CA ASN A 405 -16.40 -8.95 -7.14
C ASN A 405 -15.99 -10.38 -6.76
N ALA A 406 -16.54 -10.93 -5.67
CA ALA A 406 -16.34 -12.32 -5.29
C ALA A 406 -16.86 -13.26 -6.40
N GLN A 407 -16.21 -14.42 -6.53
CA GLN A 407 -16.54 -15.42 -7.55
C GLN A 407 -18.02 -15.81 -7.44
N GLN A 408 -18.74 -15.73 -8.56
CA GLN A 408 -20.14 -16.12 -8.62
C GLN A 408 -20.25 -17.60 -9.00
N PRO A 409 -21.21 -18.35 -8.43
CA PRO A 409 -21.53 -19.70 -8.87
C PRO A 409 -21.74 -19.77 -10.39
N ALA A 410 -20.97 -20.63 -11.06
CA ALA A 410 -21.05 -20.88 -12.49
C ALA A 410 -21.15 -22.40 -12.73
N PRO A 411 -21.95 -22.88 -13.70
CA PRO A 411 -22.15 -24.32 -13.88
C PRO A 411 -20.84 -25.08 -14.11
N GLU A 412 -20.67 -26.21 -13.42
CA GLU A 412 -19.49 -27.07 -13.47
C GLU A 412 -18.97 -27.35 -14.88
N VAL A 413 -17.65 -27.22 -15.03
CA VAL A 413 -16.85 -27.65 -16.17
C VAL A 413 -15.93 -28.77 -15.68
N CYS A 414 -15.60 -29.71 -16.55
CA CYS A 414 -14.66 -30.79 -16.22
C CYS A 414 -13.21 -30.26 -16.19
N ASP A 415 -12.84 -29.57 -15.11
CA ASP A 415 -11.52 -28.97 -14.87
C ASP A 415 -10.93 -29.26 -13.47
N GLY A 416 -11.69 -29.92 -12.59
CA GLY A 416 -11.27 -30.30 -11.25
C GLY A 416 -11.48 -29.20 -10.20
N VAL A 417 -12.27 -28.16 -10.51
CA VAL A 417 -12.62 -27.06 -9.61
C VAL A 417 -14.14 -27.01 -9.41
N ASP A 418 -14.57 -26.88 -8.15
CA ASP A 418 -15.94 -26.54 -7.76
C ASP A 418 -16.28 -25.13 -8.29
N ASN A 419 -16.91 -25.05 -9.46
CA ASN A 419 -17.27 -23.81 -10.16
C ASN A 419 -18.60 -23.23 -9.64
N ASP A 420 -19.55 -24.09 -9.25
CA ASP A 420 -20.88 -23.69 -8.76
C ASP A 420 -20.99 -23.60 -7.23
N CYS A 421 -19.96 -24.09 -6.53
CA CYS A 421 -19.69 -23.91 -5.11
C CYS A 421 -20.67 -24.68 -4.20
N ASP A 422 -21.22 -25.80 -4.68
CA ASP A 422 -22.07 -26.73 -3.89
C ASP A 422 -21.27 -27.70 -2.99
N ARG A 423 -19.94 -27.71 -3.10
CA ARG A 423 -18.96 -28.63 -2.46
C ARG A 423 -18.86 -30.01 -3.10
N ARG A 424 -19.21 -30.11 -4.38
CA ARG A 424 -18.84 -31.21 -5.26
C ARG A 424 -17.86 -30.66 -6.30
N THR A 425 -17.59 -31.43 -7.34
CA THR A 425 -16.53 -31.12 -8.30
C THR A 425 -16.79 -31.97 -9.54
N ASP A 426 -16.88 -31.32 -10.70
CA ASP A 426 -17.12 -31.93 -12.01
C ASP A 426 -18.49 -32.64 -12.18
N GLU A 427 -19.57 -32.23 -11.49
CA GLU A 427 -20.94 -32.76 -11.70
C GLU A 427 -21.84 -31.88 -12.58
N GLY A 428 -22.56 -32.50 -13.52
CA GLY A 428 -23.56 -31.78 -14.30
C GLY A 428 -24.76 -31.39 -13.43
N ALA A 429 -25.44 -30.29 -13.81
CA ALA A 429 -26.53 -29.58 -13.12
C ALA A 429 -27.74 -30.38 -12.57
N ASN A 430 -27.75 -31.71 -12.70
CA ASN A 430 -28.69 -32.63 -12.03
C ASN A 430 -28.00 -33.46 -10.91
N GLY A 431 -26.76 -33.13 -10.51
CA GLY A 431 -25.95 -33.90 -9.56
C GLY A 431 -25.43 -35.24 -10.10
N GLY A 432 -25.30 -35.37 -11.43
CA GLY A 432 -24.78 -36.57 -12.12
C GLY A 432 -23.45 -36.29 -12.81
N PRO A 433 -22.64 -37.30 -13.14
CA PRO A 433 -21.30 -37.08 -13.72
C PRO A 433 -21.37 -36.35 -15.07
N ILE A 434 -20.48 -35.37 -15.28
CA ILE A 434 -20.32 -34.73 -16.60
C ILE A 434 -19.89 -35.78 -17.63
N SER A 435 -20.67 -35.91 -18.70
CA SER A 435 -20.28 -36.67 -19.89
C SER A 435 -20.62 -35.96 -21.18
N VAL A 436 -19.75 -36.15 -22.17
CA VAL A 436 -19.77 -35.46 -23.47
C VAL A 436 -19.75 -36.52 -24.58
N ALA A 437 -20.64 -36.37 -25.56
CA ALA A 437 -20.65 -37.24 -26.72
C ALA A 437 -19.42 -36.97 -27.61
N CYS A 438 -18.76 -38.04 -28.05
CA CYS A 438 -17.59 -37.99 -28.93
C CYS A 438 -17.83 -38.83 -30.19
N GLN A 439 -17.01 -38.60 -31.23
CA GLN A 439 -17.00 -39.42 -32.44
C GLN A 439 -15.56 -39.74 -32.84
N THR A 440 -15.30 -41.00 -33.18
CA THR A 440 -14.12 -41.42 -33.95
C THR A 440 -14.55 -41.71 -35.39
N GLN A 441 -13.58 -41.93 -36.29
CA GLN A 441 -13.86 -42.32 -37.68
C GLN A 441 -14.60 -43.66 -37.75
N CYS A 442 -14.36 -44.57 -36.80
CA CYS A 442 -15.04 -45.86 -36.71
C CYS A 442 -16.40 -45.83 -35.97
N GLY A 443 -16.84 -44.70 -35.40
CA GLY A 443 -18.20 -44.56 -34.83
C GLY A 443 -18.36 -43.58 -33.64
N PRO A 444 -19.59 -43.43 -33.11
CA PRO A 444 -19.88 -42.59 -31.94
C PRO A 444 -19.47 -43.26 -30.61
N GLY A 445 -19.11 -42.44 -29.63
CA GLY A 445 -18.78 -42.85 -28.27
C GLY A 445 -19.15 -41.79 -27.22
N GLU A 446 -18.71 -42.00 -25.98
CA GLU A 446 -18.91 -41.09 -24.85
C GLU A 446 -17.58 -40.87 -24.11
N GLN A 447 -17.32 -39.63 -23.69
CA GLN A 447 -16.25 -39.25 -22.75
C GLN A 447 -16.88 -38.86 -21.42
N ARG A 448 -16.32 -39.36 -20.32
CA ARG A 448 -16.71 -39.04 -18.94
C ARG A 448 -15.63 -38.20 -18.28
N CYS A 449 -16.04 -37.24 -17.44
CA CYS A 449 -15.11 -36.57 -16.55
C CYS A 449 -14.58 -37.54 -15.49
N ILE A 450 -13.26 -37.62 -15.35
CA ILE A 450 -12.56 -38.42 -14.33
C ILE A 450 -11.35 -37.62 -13.84
N GLY A 451 -11.49 -36.94 -12.71
CA GLY A 451 -10.42 -36.18 -12.06
C GLY A 451 -10.00 -34.93 -12.84
N GLY A 452 -10.94 -34.01 -13.11
CA GLY A 452 -10.69 -32.77 -13.83
C GLY A 452 -10.30 -32.93 -15.31
N ALA A 453 -10.55 -34.09 -15.92
CA ALA A 453 -10.30 -34.31 -17.33
C ALA A 453 -11.33 -35.28 -17.96
N LEU A 454 -11.75 -34.97 -19.19
CA LEU A 454 -12.52 -35.91 -20.01
C LEU A 454 -11.61 -37.08 -20.41
N ASN A 455 -12.02 -38.30 -20.07
CA ASN A 455 -11.30 -39.51 -20.44
C ASN A 455 -11.30 -39.76 -21.97
N ARG A 456 -10.59 -40.79 -22.44
CA ARG A 456 -10.59 -41.15 -23.87
C ARG A 456 -11.99 -41.54 -24.34
N CYS A 457 -12.31 -41.17 -25.58
CA CYS A 457 -13.55 -41.57 -26.24
C CYS A 457 -13.69 -43.10 -26.28
N SER A 458 -14.87 -43.62 -25.94
CA SER A 458 -15.14 -45.07 -25.84
C SER A 458 -15.34 -45.79 -27.18
N ALA A 459 -15.18 -45.10 -28.31
CA ALA A 459 -15.29 -45.68 -29.66
C ALA A 459 -13.93 -46.22 -30.15
N ALA A 460 -13.96 -47.11 -31.15
CA ALA A 460 -12.75 -47.76 -31.67
C ALA A 460 -11.79 -46.76 -32.36
N GLU A 461 -10.49 -46.97 -32.15
CA GLU A 461 -9.39 -46.23 -32.80
C GLU A 461 -8.96 -46.97 -34.08
N PRO A 462 -8.72 -46.27 -35.21
CA PRO A 462 -8.25 -46.86 -36.47
C PRO A 462 -6.79 -47.33 -36.37
N HIS A 463 -6.42 -48.36 -37.14
CA HIS A 463 -5.10 -49.00 -37.13
C HIS A 463 -4.49 -49.08 -38.54
N ASP A 464 -3.15 -49.10 -38.65
CA ASP A 464 -2.47 -49.13 -39.96
C ASP A 464 -2.84 -50.37 -40.81
N GLU A 465 -3.24 -50.13 -42.06
CA GLU A 465 -3.65 -51.13 -43.04
C GLU A 465 -2.65 -52.30 -43.21
N SER A 466 -3.20 -53.51 -43.29
CA SER A 466 -2.45 -54.75 -43.55
C SER A 466 -3.07 -55.48 -44.73
N CYS A 467 -2.26 -55.86 -45.74
CA CYS A 467 -2.68 -56.56 -46.97
C CYS A 467 -3.34 -57.93 -46.67
N ASN A 468 -4.59 -57.92 -46.22
CA ASN A 468 -5.35 -58.99 -45.58
C ASN A 468 -6.82 -59.06 -46.08
N GLY A 469 -7.33 -58.00 -46.73
CA GLY A 469 -8.69 -57.89 -47.26
C GLY A 469 -9.74 -57.28 -46.32
N LEU A 470 -9.32 -56.51 -45.31
CA LEU A 470 -10.17 -55.76 -44.37
C LEU A 470 -9.89 -54.25 -44.46
N ASP A 471 -10.76 -53.47 -43.82
CA ASP A 471 -10.69 -52.01 -43.64
C ASP A 471 -10.32 -51.80 -42.16
N ASP A 472 -9.01 -51.79 -41.86
CA ASP A 472 -8.43 -51.74 -40.52
C ASP A 472 -8.27 -50.27 -40.04
N ASP A 473 -8.19 -49.29 -40.97
CA ASP A 473 -8.07 -47.85 -40.68
C ASP A 473 -9.39 -47.03 -40.75
N CYS A 474 -10.50 -47.66 -41.15
CA CYS A 474 -11.83 -47.05 -41.25
C CYS A 474 -11.97 -45.91 -42.30
N ASP A 475 -11.08 -45.74 -43.31
CA ASP A 475 -11.26 -44.75 -44.39
C ASP A 475 -12.39 -45.09 -45.39
N GLY A 476 -12.86 -46.35 -45.38
CA GLY A 476 -13.88 -46.87 -46.29
C GLY A 476 -13.31 -47.53 -47.56
N ARG A 477 -12.03 -47.89 -47.56
CA ARG A 477 -11.34 -48.67 -48.58
C ARG A 477 -10.83 -49.99 -47.97
N THR A 478 -9.78 -50.60 -48.52
CA THR A 478 -9.34 -51.96 -48.20
C THR A 478 -7.94 -52.20 -48.80
N ASP A 479 -6.94 -52.49 -47.97
CA ASP A 479 -5.54 -52.77 -48.32
C ASP A 479 -4.77 -51.61 -49.02
N GLU A 480 -5.20 -50.36 -48.93
CA GLU A 480 -4.49 -49.25 -49.58
C GLU A 480 -3.16 -48.88 -48.91
N GLN A 481 -2.28 -48.25 -49.70
CA GLN A 481 -0.92 -47.82 -49.32
C GLN A 481 0.06 -48.94 -48.89
N VAL A 482 -0.40 -50.19 -48.69
CA VAL A 482 0.47 -51.33 -48.37
C VAL A 482 1.36 -51.70 -49.57
N SER A 483 2.67 -51.50 -49.43
CA SER A 483 3.65 -51.73 -50.51
C SER A 483 4.94 -52.40 -50.00
N ARG A 484 5.70 -53.05 -50.91
CA ARG A 484 6.96 -53.76 -50.59
C ARG A 484 8.03 -53.59 -51.67
N PRO A 485 9.33 -53.63 -51.35
CA PRO A 485 10.40 -53.34 -52.31
C PRO A 485 10.71 -54.48 -53.30
N CYS A 486 11.23 -54.10 -54.48
CA CYS A 486 11.76 -54.95 -55.56
C CYS A 486 12.96 -54.23 -56.25
N GLN A 487 13.67 -54.84 -57.20
CA GLN A 487 14.91 -54.26 -57.79
C GLN A 487 15.13 -54.54 -59.28
N THR A 488 15.74 -53.60 -60.01
CA THR A 488 16.28 -53.70 -61.38
C THR A 488 17.69 -53.09 -61.48
N ALA A 489 18.29 -53.08 -62.67
CA ALA A 489 19.66 -52.57 -62.88
C ALA A 489 19.83 -51.05 -62.66
N CYS A 490 18.77 -50.26 -62.85
CA CYS A 490 18.77 -48.80 -62.60
C CYS A 490 18.16 -48.43 -61.23
N GLY A 491 18.04 -49.38 -60.29
CA GLY A 491 17.66 -49.09 -58.91
C GLY A 491 16.54 -49.98 -58.34
N VAL A 492 16.06 -49.59 -57.16
CA VAL A 492 14.97 -50.28 -56.45
C VAL A 492 13.61 -49.72 -56.89
N GLY A 493 12.58 -50.55 -56.84
CA GLY A 493 11.18 -50.18 -57.07
C GLY A 493 10.27 -50.77 -56.01
N THR A 494 8.96 -50.68 -56.23
CA THR A 494 7.91 -51.05 -55.29
C THR A 494 6.84 -51.91 -55.95
N GLN A 495 6.32 -52.87 -55.19
CA GLN A 495 5.10 -53.62 -55.52
C GLN A 495 3.99 -53.16 -54.57
N VAL A 496 2.85 -52.73 -55.10
CA VAL A 496 1.69 -52.27 -54.33
C VAL A 496 0.68 -53.40 -54.18
N CYS A 497 0.15 -53.62 -52.96
CA CYS A 497 -0.95 -54.53 -52.71
C CYS A 497 -2.26 -53.94 -53.27
N ASN A 498 -3.10 -54.77 -53.88
CA ASN A 498 -4.48 -54.44 -54.19
C ASN A 498 -5.32 -55.69 -53.86
N ALA A 499 -6.26 -55.58 -52.93
CA ALA A 499 -7.15 -56.67 -52.51
C ALA A 499 -6.39 -58.00 -52.24
N GLY A 500 -5.43 -57.96 -51.32
CA GLY A 500 -4.60 -59.11 -50.92
C GLY A 500 -3.51 -59.57 -51.90
N VAL A 501 -3.27 -58.88 -53.03
CA VAL A 501 -2.26 -59.31 -54.03
C VAL A 501 -1.32 -58.18 -54.46
N PHE A 502 0.00 -58.42 -54.39
CA PHE A 502 1.04 -57.49 -54.82
C PHE A 502 1.27 -57.47 -56.34
N ALA A 503 1.34 -56.28 -56.92
CA ALA A 503 1.56 -56.03 -58.35
C ALA A 503 3.02 -56.22 -58.84
N ALA A 504 3.26 -55.98 -60.13
CA ALA A 504 4.60 -56.04 -60.75
C ALA A 504 5.53 -54.90 -60.28
N CYS A 505 6.84 -55.08 -60.45
CA CYS A 505 7.86 -54.10 -60.07
C CYS A 505 7.91 -52.91 -61.05
N ASP A 506 8.00 -51.68 -60.54
CA ASP A 506 7.87 -50.42 -61.28
C ASP A 506 9.21 -49.71 -61.64
N ALA A 507 10.36 -50.32 -61.30
CA ALA A 507 11.67 -49.67 -61.44
C ALA A 507 12.13 -49.37 -62.89
N ARG A 508 12.88 -48.26 -63.04
CA ARG A 508 13.27 -47.62 -64.30
C ARG A 508 14.15 -48.50 -65.23
N GLN A 509 14.15 -48.18 -66.52
CA GLN A 509 14.96 -48.78 -67.59
C GLN A 509 15.90 -47.73 -68.20
N PRO A 510 17.11 -48.08 -68.66
CA PRO A 510 18.12 -47.13 -69.15
C PRO A 510 17.71 -46.43 -70.46
N GLN A 511 18.11 -45.16 -70.63
CA GLN A 511 17.80 -44.26 -71.77
C GLN A 511 18.98 -43.31 -72.05
N PRO A 512 19.22 -42.84 -73.30
CA PRO A 512 20.34 -41.94 -73.61
C PRO A 512 20.35 -40.62 -72.81
N GLU A 513 21.56 -40.12 -72.54
CA GLU A 513 21.88 -39.07 -71.59
C GLU A 513 21.41 -37.66 -72.05
N ALA A 514 20.95 -36.85 -71.10
CA ALA A 514 20.55 -35.46 -71.34
C ALA A 514 20.92 -34.59 -70.14
N CYS A 515 21.51 -33.40 -70.36
CA CYS A 515 22.03 -32.48 -69.34
C CYS A 515 20.99 -32.15 -68.23
N ASN A 516 20.89 -32.99 -67.21
CA ASN A 516 19.85 -32.92 -66.18
C ASN A 516 20.31 -33.36 -64.78
N GLY A 517 21.54 -33.83 -64.62
CA GLY A 517 22.12 -34.26 -63.35
C GLY A 517 21.89 -35.73 -62.99
N ILE A 518 21.46 -36.57 -63.94
CA ILE A 518 21.10 -37.97 -63.73
C ILE A 518 21.85 -38.86 -64.75
N ASP A 519 22.40 -39.98 -64.25
CA ASP A 519 22.88 -41.10 -65.05
C ASP A 519 21.67 -41.82 -65.68
N ASP A 520 21.23 -41.34 -66.85
CA ASP A 520 20.00 -41.79 -67.50
C ASP A 520 20.13 -43.16 -68.21
N ASP A 521 21.34 -43.55 -68.67
CA ASP A 521 21.61 -44.85 -69.29
C ASP A 521 22.26 -45.88 -68.34
N CYS A 522 22.51 -45.47 -67.09
CA CYS A 522 22.96 -46.32 -65.98
C CYS A 522 24.37 -46.91 -66.21
N ASP A 523 25.26 -46.13 -66.83
CA ASP A 523 26.63 -46.50 -67.21
C ASP A 523 27.66 -46.23 -66.10
N GLY A 524 27.35 -45.32 -65.17
CA GLY A 524 28.20 -44.92 -64.05
C GLY A 524 28.81 -43.52 -64.16
N ASN A 525 28.59 -42.80 -65.25
CA ASN A 525 28.95 -41.39 -65.42
C ASN A 525 27.70 -40.47 -65.36
N THR A 526 27.86 -39.15 -65.53
CA THR A 526 26.74 -38.20 -65.46
C THR A 526 26.98 -37.00 -66.38
N ASP A 527 26.07 -36.81 -67.35
CA ASP A 527 26.01 -35.69 -68.29
C ASP A 527 27.26 -35.45 -69.18
N GLU A 528 28.00 -36.48 -69.58
CA GLU A 528 29.21 -36.26 -70.38
C GLU A 528 28.99 -35.72 -71.81
N ARG A 529 30.00 -34.97 -72.29
CA ARG A 529 30.19 -34.57 -73.71
C ARG A 529 29.12 -33.63 -74.30
N LEU A 530 28.35 -32.92 -73.48
CA LEU A 530 27.29 -31.98 -73.90
C LEU A 530 27.74 -30.49 -73.90
N THR A 531 27.48 -29.74 -74.99
CA THR A 531 27.87 -28.30 -75.18
C THR A 531 26.78 -27.47 -75.90
N GLN A 532 26.55 -26.19 -75.54
CA GLN A 532 25.59 -25.29 -76.21
C GLN A 532 26.07 -23.81 -76.34
N GLN A 533 25.24 -22.91 -76.91
CA GLN A 533 25.56 -21.48 -77.15
C GLN A 533 24.85 -20.51 -76.19
N CYS A 534 25.47 -19.35 -75.93
CA CYS A 534 24.98 -18.30 -75.03
C CYS A 534 25.17 -16.87 -75.60
N GLN A 535 24.56 -15.84 -74.98
CA GLN A 535 24.58 -14.43 -75.43
C GLN A 535 24.59 -13.44 -74.25
N THR A 536 25.22 -12.26 -74.42
CA THR A 536 25.13 -11.07 -73.55
C THR A 536 24.91 -9.81 -74.40
N ALA A 537 24.60 -8.67 -73.75
CA ALA A 537 24.39 -7.38 -74.42
C ALA A 537 25.62 -6.88 -75.22
N CYS A 538 26.83 -7.35 -74.89
CA CYS A 538 28.06 -6.98 -75.58
C CYS A 538 28.68 -8.14 -76.42
N GLY A 539 27.95 -9.24 -76.69
CA GLY A 539 28.38 -10.31 -77.63
C GLY A 539 27.88 -11.74 -77.34
N GLY A 540 28.26 -12.70 -78.19
CA GLY A 540 27.90 -14.13 -78.04
C GLY A 540 29.04 -15.03 -77.57
N GLY A 541 28.73 -16.21 -77.03
CA GLY A 541 29.70 -17.21 -76.53
C GLY A 541 29.15 -18.65 -76.52
N THR A 542 29.88 -19.57 -75.88
CA THR A 542 29.50 -20.98 -75.69
C THR A 542 29.71 -21.45 -74.26
N GLU A 543 28.90 -22.43 -73.81
CA GLU A 543 28.88 -22.99 -72.46
C GLU A 543 28.80 -24.53 -72.48
N THR A 544 29.27 -25.19 -71.42
CA THR A 544 29.41 -26.67 -71.34
C THR A 544 28.57 -27.22 -70.19
N CYS A 545 27.95 -28.38 -70.37
CA CYS A 545 27.20 -29.04 -69.29
C CYS A 545 28.17 -29.68 -68.29
N ASN A 546 27.85 -29.55 -67.01
CA ASN A 546 28.51 -30.30 -65.94
C ASN A 546 27.47 -30.54 -64.82
N ALA A 547 27.10 -31.81 -64.58
CA ALA A 547 26.12 -32.21 -63.56
C ALA A 547 24.82 -31.37 -63.57
N GLY A 548 24.10 -31.42 -64.68
CA GLY A 548 22.78 -30.81 -64.87
C GLY A 548 22.77 -29.29 -65.08
N VAL A 549 23.93 -28.63 -65.11
CA VAL A 549 24.02 -27.17 -65.25
C VAL A 549 24.96 -26.78 -66.38
N TRP A 550 24.47 -25.90 -67.27
CA TRP A 550 25.28 -25.23 -68.28
C TRP A 550 26.13 -24.13 -67.63
N ILE A 551 27.45 -24.25 -67.74
CA ILE A 551 28.40 -23.35 -67.09
C ILE A 551 29.45 -22.78 -68.06
N GLY A 552 29.92 -21.58 -67.76
CA GLY A 552 31.08 -20.98 -68.42
C GLY A 552 30.80 -20.20 -69.72
N CYS A 553 29.67 -19.47 -69.81
CA CYS A 553 29.42 -18.58 -70.94
C CYS A 553 30.54 -17.53 -71.13
N THR A 554 31.13 -17.50 -72.32
CA THR A 554 32.38 -16.78 -72.64
C THR A 554 32.21 -15.32 -73.12
N ALA A 555 31.03 -14.72 -72.94
CA ALA A 555 30.68 -13.39 -73.48
C ALA A 555 30.94 -12.21 -72.50
N ARG A 556 31.23 -11.02 -73.06
CA ARG A 556 31.67 -9.81 -72.32
C ARG A 556 30.51 -9.10 -71.59
N GLN A 557 30.82 -8.42 -70.47
CA GLN A 557 29.86 -7.73 -69.58
C GLN A 557 30.09 -6.19 -69.58
N PRO A 558 29.04 -5.36 -69.39
CA PRO A 558 29.12 -3.88 -69.34
C PRO A 558 29.56 -3.32 -67.96
N GLN A 559 30.08 -2.07 -67.93
CA GLN A 559 30.56 -1.35 -66.73
C GLN A 559 30.23 0.16 -66.74
N PRO A 560 30.11 0.87 -65.61
CA PRO A 560 29.72 2.29 -65.60
C PRO A 560 30.69 3.25 -66.33
N GLU A 561 30.13 4.33 -66.91
CA GLU A 561 30.85 5.38 -67.64
C GLU A 561 31.88 6.15 -66.78
N VAL A 562 32.98 6.56 -67.44
CA VAL A 562 34.07 7.39 -66.90
C VAL A 562 34.55 8.27 -68.06
N CYS A 563 34.84 9.57 -67.83
CA CYS A 563 35.28 10.56 -68.84
C CYS A 563 36.60 10.13 -69.53
N ASP A 564 36.54 9.19 -70.46
CA ASP A 564 37.66 8.53 -71.15
C ASP A 564 37.39 8.24 -72.64
N ALA A 565 36.25 8.73 -73.16
CA ALA A 565 35.76 8.61 -74.52
C ALA A 565 35.45 7.17 -74.96
N ARG A 566 35.05 6.30 -74.02
CA ARG A 566 34.59 4.93 -74.30
C ARG A 566 33.20 4.68 -73.71
N ASP A 567 32.31 4.17 -74.55
CA ASP A 567 31.07 3.52 -74.15
C ASP A 567 31.43 2.22 -73.40
N ASN A 568 31.47 2.33 -72.08
CA ASN A 568 31.88 1.29 -71.15
C ASN A 568 30.66 0.47 -70.67
N ASP A 569 29.46 1.06 -70.66
CA ASP A 569 28.21 0.38 -70.25
C ASP A 569 27.47 -0.31 -71.41
N CYS A 570 28.00 -0.23 -72.64
CA CYS A 570 27.43 -0.75 -73.88
C CYS A 570 26.08 -0.11 -74.26
N ASN A 571 25.78 1.13 -73.84
CA ASN A 571 24.48 1.78 -74.10
C ASN A 571 24.38 2.48 -75.48
N GLY A 572 25.49 2.74 -76.15
CA GLY A 572 25.58 3.39 -77.47
C GLY A 572 26.07 4.85 -77.49
N THR A 573 26.37 5.47 -76.34
CA THR A 573 26.81 6.87 -76.23
C THR A 573 27.94 7.04 -75.19
N PRO A 574 29.18 7.36 -75.60
CA PRO A 574 30.30 7.60 -74.67
C PRO A 574 30.19 8.91 -73.85
N ASP A 575 30.63 8.87 -72.59
CA ASP A 575 30.85 9.99 -71.66
C ASP A 575 29.61 10.84 -71.27
N ASP A 576 28.38 10.32 -71.31
CA ASP A 576 27.19 11.12 -70.96
C ASP A 576 27.09 11.43 -69.44
N GLY A 577 26.78 12.68 -69.09
CA GLY A 577 26.41 13.11 -67.73
C GLY A 577 27.49 13.66 -66.76
N LEU A 578 28.72 13.97 -67.19
CA LEU A 578 29.82 14.40 -66.27
C LEU A 578 30.14 15.92 -66.26
N VAL A 579 30.05 16.57 -65.07
CA VAL A 579 30.38 18.00 -64.81
C VAL A 579 31.20 18.20 -63.51
N ARG A 580 31.93 19.32 -63.36
CA ARG A 580 32.68 19.72 -62.14
C ARG A 580 32.85 21.25 -62.00
N ALA A 581 33.24 21.74 -60.81
CA ALA A 581 33.38 23.17 -60.51
C ALA A 581 34.83 23.73 -60.64
N CYS A 582 34.99 25.05 -60.80
CA CYS A 582 36.28 25.76 -60.92
C CYS A 582 36.23 27.20 -60.31
N GLN A 583 37.38 27.86 -60.12
CA GLN A 583 37.46 29.19 -59.47
C GLN A 583 38.62 30.07 -59.98
N THR A 584 38.45 31.39 -59.91
CA THR A 584 39.47 32.45 -60.14
C THR A 584 39.46 33.47 -58.98
N ALA A 585 40.42 34.40 -58.96
CA ALA A 585 40.55 35.40 -57.89
C ALA A 585 39.35 36.37 -57.78
N CYS A 586 38.65 36.69 -58.88
CA CYS A 586 37.45 37.54 -58.86
C CYS A 586 36.12 36.74 -58.88
N GLY A 587 36.12 35.40 -58.70
CA GLY A 587 34.87 34.60 -58.61
C GLY A 587 34.94 33.13 -59.07
N ASN A 588 33.82 32.42 -58.90
CA ASN A 588 33.64 30.97 -59.20
C ASN A 588 33.04 30.69 -60.60
N GLY A 589 33.20 29.47 -61.11
CA GLY A 589 32.62 28.97 -62.38
C GLY A 589 32.50 27.42 -62.44
N GLU A 590 32.19 26.87 -63.61
CA GLU A 590 32.01 25.41 -63.84
C GLU A 590 32.62 24.90 -65.16
N GLU A 591 32.94 23.60 -65.23
CA GLU A 591 33.53 22.88 -66.36
C GLU A 591 32.77 21.57 -66.69
N THR A 592 32.42 21.34 -67.96
CA THR A 592 31.75 20.12 -68.45
C THR A 592 32.73 19.18 -69.16
N CYS A 593 32.63 17.86 -68.98
CA CYS A 593 33.38 16.87 -69.78
C CYS A 593 32.68 16.64 -71.13
N LEU A 594 33.46 16.60 -72.21
CA LEU A 594 32.99 16.20 -73.54
C LEU A 594 34.12 15.49 -74.28
N ASN A 595 33.94 14.18 -74.56
CA ASN A 595 34.94 13.31 -75.20
C ASN A 595 36.28 13.27 -74.44
N GLY A 596 36.25 12.87 -73.17
CA GLY A 596 37.44 12.63 -72.34
C GLY A 596 38.19 13.87 -71.84
N VAL A 597 37.68 15.10 -72.03
CA VAL A 597 38.34 16.34 -71.59
C VAL A 597 37.32 17.34 -71.03
N TYR A 598 37.67 18.00 -69.92
CA TYR A 598 36.90 19.10 -69.31
C TYR A 598 37.28 20.47 -69.91
N GLY A 599 36.29 21.37 -70.08
CA GLY A 599 36.45 22.71 -70.67
C GLY A 599 37.12 23.77 -69.78
N ASN A 600 37.15 25.03 -70.25
CA ASN A 600 37.75 26.17 -69.53
C ASN A 600 36.79 26.86 -68.55
N CYS A 601 37.32 27.35 -67.43
CA CYS A 601 36.59 28.10 -66.40
C CYS A 601 36.12 29.51 -66.84
N THR A 602 35.01 29.99 -66.29
CA THR A 602 34.20 31.12 -66.81
C THR A 602 34.21 32.43 -65.98
N ALA A 603 35.21 32.68 -65.14
CA ALA A 603 35.21 33.78 -64.15
C ALA A 603 36.16 35.00 -64.45
N PRO A 604 36.00 36.18 -63.79
CA PRO A 604 36.57 37.49 -64.21
C PRO A 604 38.02 37.82 -63.76
N THR A 605 38.58 38.98 -64.19
CA THR A 605 39.99 39.41 -63.96
C THR A 605 40.20 40.91 -63.60
N PRO A 606 41.26 41.27 -62.82
CA PRO A 606 41.47 42.60 -62.16
C PRO A 606 42.25 43.74 -62.89
N THR A 607 42.16 44.99 -62.36
CA THR A 607 42.82 46.25 -62.83
C THR A 607 43.04 47.33 -61.71
N PRO A 608 44.04 48.23 -61.73
CA PRO A 608 44.37 49.13 -60.58
C PRO A 608 43.36 50.20 -60.11
N GLU A 609 43.57 50.66 -58.88
CA GLU A 609 42.64 51.43 -58.00
C GLU A 609 42.53 52.92 -58.33
N VAL A 610 41.32 53.45 -58.14
CA VAL A 610 40.97 54.88 -58.22
C VAL A 610 39.86 55.12 -57.19
N CYS A 611 39.92 56.22 -56.43
CA CYS A 611 38.93 56.60 -55.40
C CYS A 611 37.50 56.73 -55.97
N ASP A 612 36.79 55.61 -56.12
CA ASP A 612 35.50 55.47 -56.77
C ASP A 612 34.56 54.41 -56.14
N ASN A 613 34.95 53.88 -54.97
CA ASN A 613 34.23 52.89 -54.17
C ASN A 613 34.12 51.50 -54.85
N ARG A 614 35.21 51.06 -55.49
CA ARG A 614 35.33 49.72 -56.10
C ARG A 614 36.70 49.10 -55.80
N ASP A 615 36.68 47.79 -55.54
CA ASP A 615 37.85 46.92 -55.55
C ASP A 615 38.11 46.57 -57.03
N ASN A 616 39.00 47.33 -57.67
CA ASN A 616 39.23 47.21 -59.11
C ASN A 616 40.28 46.11 -59.39
N ASP A 617 41.28 45.93 -58.52
CA ASP A 617 42.37 44.96 -58.68
C ASP A 617 42.08 43.57 -58.04
N CYS A 618 40.87 43.37 -57.52
CA CYS A 618 40.41 42.16 -56.83
C CYS A 618 41.36 41.71 -55.70
N ASN A 619 42.11 42.62 -55.07
CA ASN A 619 42.97 42.25 -53.94
C ASN A 619 42.18 42.07 -52.63
N GLY A 620 40.89 42.45 -52.62
CA GLY A 620 39.98 42.36 -51.48
C GLY A 620 39.78 43.66 -50.72
N MET A 621 40.36 44.78 -51.18
CA MET A 621 40.26 46.10 -50.55
C MET A 621 39.74 47.17 -51.53
N ILE A 622 38.83 48.02 -51.05
CA ILE A 622 38.23 49.10 -51.83
C ILE A 622 39.02 50.40 -51.59
N ASP A 623 39.45 51.06 -52.66
CA ASP A 623 40.16 52.35 -52.68
C ASP A 623 41.49 52.43 -51.87
N ASP A 624 42.21 51.32 -51.69
CA ASP A 624 43.43 51.32 -50.87
C ASP A 624 44.56 52.21 -51.44
N GLY A 625 45.28 52.91 -50.56
CA GLY A 625 46.49 53.67 -50.90
C GLY A 625 46.33 55.13 -51.40
N VAL A 626 45.14 55.72 -51.39
CA VAL A 626 44.87 57.06 -51.99
C VAL A 626 44.75 58.19 -50.93
N THR A 627 45.65 59.21 -50.93
CA THR A 627 45.77 60.25 -49.85
C THR A 627 45.94 61.72 -50.32
N ARG A 628 45.63 62.71 -49.44
CA ARG A 628 45.85 64.19 -49.60
C ARG A 628 46.04 64.94 -48.24
N PHE A 629 46.21 66.28 -48.21
CA PHE A 629 46.60 67.09 -47.01
C PHE A 629 45.53 68.05 -46.42
N CYS A 630 45.59 68.41 -45.11
CA CYS A 630 44.63 69.27 -44.35
C CYS A 630 45.19 69.88 -43.00
N GLN A 631 44.40 70.67 -42.22
CA GLN A 631 44.80 71.30 -40.90
C GLN A 631 43.63 71.56 -39.90
N THR A 632 43.88 71.63 -38.58
CA THR A 632 42.93 71.95 -37.46
C THR A 632 43.51 72.91 -36.40
N ALA A 633 42.82 73.12 -35.26
CA ALA A 633 43.24 74.00 -34.16
C ALA A 633 44.35 73.42 -33.26
N CYS A 634 44.44 72.09 -33.14
CA CYS A 634 45.46 71.41 -32.35
C CYS A 634 46.61 70.82 -33.20
N GLY A 635 46.60 71.01 -34.53
CA GLY A 635 47.69 70.54 -35.41
C GLY A 635 47.43 70.61 -36.92
N ALA A 636 48.27 69.89 -37.69
CA ALA A 636 48.18 69.73 -39.14
C ALA A 636 48.15 68.23 -39.53
N GLY A 637 47.59 67.88 -40.70
CA GLY A 637 47.24 66.49 -41.00
C GLY A 637 47.07 66.10 -42.47
N GLN A 638 46.59 64.88 -42.70
CA GLN A 638 46.19 64.28 -43.99
C GLN A 638 44.74 63.78 -44.00
N GLN A 639 44.23 63.51 -45.20
CA GLN A 639 42.96 62.85 -45.48
C GLN A 639 43.20 61.67 -46.41
N THR A 640 42.72 60.49 -46.04
CA THR A 640 42.71 59.28 -46.89
C THR A 640 41.36 59.17 -47.61
N CYS A 641 41.33 58.64 -48.83
CA CYS A 641 40.06 58.23 -49.46
C CYS A 641 39.69 56.83 -48.95
N VAL A 642 38.43 56.64 -48.59
CA VAL A 642 37.86 55.32 -48.27
C VAL A 642 36.46 55.30 -48.87
N ALA A 643 36.14 54.27 -49.65
CA ALA A 643 34.82 54.07 -50.26
C ALA A 643 34.30 55.28 -51.07
N GLY A 644 35.16 55.88 -51.88
CA GLY A 644 34.88 56.99 -52.79
C GLY A 644 34.86 58.39 -52.14
N ASP A 645 34.91 58.49 -50.81
CA ASP A 645 34.85 59.75 -50.08
C ASP A 645 36.15 60.05 -49.31
N TRP A 646 36.53 61.33 -49.33
CA TRP A 646 37.69 61.84 -48.61
C TRP A 646 37.37 62.02 -47.12
N GLN A 647 38.04 61.24 -46.28
CA GLN A 647 37.79 61.19 -44.84
C GLN A 647 38.20 62.49 -44.12
N VAL A 648 37.73 62.66 -42.88
CA VAL A 648 38.06 63.84 -42.04
C VAL A 648 39.56 64.03 -41.85
N CYS A 649 39.97 65.25 -41.51
CA CYS A 649 41.38 65.55 -41.26
C CYS A 649 41.88 64.84 -40.00
N ASP A 650 43.00 64.13 -40.08
CA ASP A 650 43.60 63.41 -38.94
C ASP A 650 44.34 64.32 -37.93
N ALA A 651 44.33 65.64 -38.14
CA ALA A 651 44.90 66.60 -37.20
C ALA A 651 44.06 66.68 -35.91
N PRO A 652 44.67 66.83 -34.72
CA PRO A 652 43.95 66.61 -33.47
C PRO A 652 42.82 67.64 -33.25
N VAL A 653 41.81 67.24 -32.49
CA VAL A 653 40.65 68.06 -32.12
C VAL A 653 40.42 67.95 -30.61
N PRO A 654 39.93 69.00 -29.93
CA PRO A 654 39.63 68.95 -28.49
C PRO A 654 38.62 67.84 -28.16
N SER A 655 38.91 67.04 -27.14
CA SER A 655 38.08 65.91 -26.70
C SER A 655 38.07 65.79 -25.18
N ALA A 656 36.90 65.59 -24.58
CA ALA A 656 36.74 65.56 -23.11
C ALA A 656 37.76 64.68 -22.38
N GLU A 657 38.19 65.16 -21.20
CA GLU A 657 39.24 64.58 -20.36
C GLU A 657 39.13 63.05 -20.16
N VAL A 658 40.30 62.41 -20.22
CA VAL A 658 40.49 60.96 -20.06
C VAL A 658 41.63 60.78 -19.06
N CYS A 659 41.54 59.79 -18.16
CA CYS A 659 42.52 59.55 -17.10
C CYS A 659 43.87 59.04 -17.66
N ASP A 660 44.66 59.92 -18.25
CA ASP A 660 45.94 59.64 -18.89
C ASP A 660 47.04 60.67 -18.58
N GLY A 661 46.71 61.75 -17.86
CA GLY A 661 47.63 62.81 -17.47
C GLY A 661 47.91 63.86 -18.55
N ALA A 662 47.07 63.95 -19.60
CA ALA A 662 47.11 64.98 -20.63
C ALA A 662 45.85 65.87 -20.62
N ASP A 663 46.03 67.13 -21.03
CA ASP A 663 44.98 68.13 -21.26
C ASP A 663 44.36 67.87 -22.65
N ASN A 664 43.34 67.00 -22.68
CA ASN A 664 42.76 66.41 -23.87
C ASN A 664 41.68 67.29 -24.52
N ASP A 665 40.96 68.10 -23.73
CA ASP A 665 40.06 69.15 -24.27
C ASP A 665 40.72 70.54 -24.41
N CYS A 666 42.00 70.63 -24.05
CA CYS A 666 42.87 71.80 -24.27
C CYS A 666 42.41 73.07 -23.51
N ASP A 667 41.78 72.90 -22.35
CA ASP A 667 41.28 73.98 -21.49
C ASP A 667 42.34 74.53 -20.50
N GLY A 668 43.39 73.75 -20.23
CA GLY A 668 44.48 74.07 -19.31
C GLY A 668 44.44 73.35 -17.95
N SER A 669 43.46 72.47 -17.75
CA SER A 669 43.36 71.51 -16.64
C SER A 669 43.90 70.13 -17.06
N VAL A 670 43.91 69.14 -16.15
CA VAL A 670 44.35 67.77 -16.44
C VAL A 670 43.56 66.78 -15.57
N ASP A 671 42.92 65.79 -16.19
CA ASP A 671 42.20 64.67 -15.59
C ASP A 671 41.00 65.03 -14.67
N GLU A 672 40.43 66.24 -14.71
CA GLU A 672 39.40 66.60 -13.70
C GLU A 672 38.06 65.87 -13.87
N ALA A 673 37.41 65.60 -12.74
CA ALA A 673 36.13 64.89 -12.63
C ALA A 673 36.08 63.46 -13.22
N VAL A 674 37.18 62.91 -13.75
CA VAL A 674 37.21 61.56 -14.34
C VAL A 674 37.05 60.48 -13.25
N VAL A 675 35.93 59.75 -13.32
CA VAL A 675 35.60 58.59 -12.48
C VAL A 675 35.17 57.42 -13.35
N ALA A 676 35.67 56.22 -13.04
CA ALA A 676 35.28 54.99 -13.73
C ALA A 676 34.50 54.06 -12.80
N ALA A 677 33.55 53.32 -13.37
CA ALA A 677 33.01 52.14 -12.74
C ALA A 677 34.11 51.07 -12.57
N CYS A 678 33.90 50.19 -11.61
CA CYS A 678 34.68 48.98 -11.38
C CYS A 678 33.78 47.95 -10.69
N GLU A 679 34.10 46.68 -10.85
CA GLU A 679 33.31 45.59 -10.29
C GLU A 679 34.25 44.64 -9.54
N THR A 680 33.74 44.09 -8.44
CA THR A 680 34.25 42.87 -7.80
C THR A 680 33.22 41.77 -7.99
N ALA A 681 33.57 40.52 -7.65
CA ALA A 681 32.61 39.43 -7.65
C ALA A 681 31.36 39.74 -6.80
N CYS A 682 31.54 40.50 -5.71
CA CYS A 682 30.49 40.97 -4.81
C CYS A 682 29.74 42.25 -5.27
N GLY A 683 29.91 42.69 -6.52
CA GLY A 683 29.12 43.78 -7.13
C GLY A 683 29.89 45.04 -7.54
N GLU A 684 29.13 46.09 -7.87
CA GLU A 684 29.64 47.34 -8.45
C GLU A 684 30.28 48.31 -7.44
N GLY A 685 31.23 49.10 -7.93
CA GLY A 685 31.87 50.22 -7.23
C GLY A 685 32.39 51.29 -8.20
N ARG A 686 33.13 52.26 -7.66
CA ARG A 686 33.73 53.36 -8.43
C ARG A 686 35.16 53.65 -7.99
N ARG A 687 36.00 53.95 -8.98
CA ARG A 687 37.40 54.37 -8.82
C ARG A 687 37.61 55.75 -9.41
N ARG A 688 38.37 56.59 -8.69
CA ARG A 688 38.68 57.99 -9.06
C ARG A 688 40.02 58.05 -9.78
N CYS A 689 40.14 58.92 -10.80
CA CYS A 689 41.43 59.24 -11.39
C CYS A 689 42.25 60.12 -10.44
N GLU A 690 43.49 59.74 -10.16
CA GLU A 690 44.44 60.52 -9.38
C GLU A 690 45.81 60.43 -10.05
N GLY A 691 46.17 61.43 -10.87
CA GLY A 691 47.48 61.54 -11.53
C GLY A 691 47.71 60.54 -12.67
N GLY A 692 46.83 60.54 -13.69
CA GLY A 692 46.94 59.67 -14.87
C GLY A 692 46.70 58.17 -14.63
N HIS A 693 46.17 57.79 -13.47
CA HIS A 693 45.71 56.41 -13.21
C HIS A 693 44.52 56.36 -12.25
N PHE A 694 43.69 55.32 -12.39
CA PHE A 694 42.59 55.07 -11.46
C PHE A 694 43.07 54.39 -10.17
N GLY A 695 42.64 54.92 -9.03
CA GLY A 695 42.86 54.32 -7.71
C GLY A 695 42.15 52.97 -7.49
N PRO A 696 42.30 52.36 -6.31
CA PRO A 696 41.65 51.08 -5.99
C PRO A 696 40.12 51.16 -6.08
N CYS A 697 39.50 50.05 -6.48
CA CYS A 697 38.04 49.94 -6.48
C CYS A 697 37.50 49.90 -5.04
N ASN A 698 36.37 50.56 -4.80
CA ASN A 698 35.70 50.58 -3.49
C ASN A 698 34.49 49.63 -3.39
N ALA A 699 34.37 48.67 -4.31
CA ALA A 699 33.33 47.64 -4.29
C ALA A 699 33.58 46.63 -3.14
N PRO A 700 32.55 45.86 -2.69
CA PRO A 700 32.70 44.91 -1.59
C PRO A 700 33.69 43.79 -1.91
N SER A 701 34.39 43.28 -0.90
CA SER A 701 35.36 42.19 -1.04
C SER A 701 34.79 40.87 -0.50
N PRO A 702 35.09 39.71 -1.14
CA PRO A 702 34.79 38.38 -0.63
C PRO A 702 35.10 38.20 0.86
N GLN A 703 34.20 37.54 1.58
CA GLN A 703 34.39 37.09 2.96
C GLN A 703 34.07 35.60 3.06
N VAL A 704 34.76 34.88 3.95
CA VAL A 704 34.50 33.44 4.15
C VAL A 704 33.03 33.19 4.48
N GLU A 705 32.47 32.16 3.84
CA GLU A 705 31.08 31.78 3.93
C GLU A 705 30.54 31.60 5.35
N ARG A 706 29.23 31.85 5.47
CA ARG A 706 28.46 31.78 6.72
C ARG A 706 27.08 31.25 6.39
N CYS A 707 26.53 30.44 7.28
CA CYS A 707 25.15 29.95 7.15
C CYS A 707 24.15 31.09 7.44
N ASP A 708 23.95 32.00 6.48
CA ASP A 708 23.02 33.13 6.56
C ASP A 708 22.23 33.39 5.26
N ASN A 709 22.23 32.42 4.33
CA ASN A 709 21.52 32.42 3.06
C ASN A 709 22.00 33.55 2.13
N ARG A 710 23.32 33.74 2.08
CA ARG A 710 23.99 34.77 1.27
C ARG A 710 25.28 34.21 0.69
N ASP A 711 25.51 34.54 -0.57
CA ASP A 711 26.81 34.44 -1.22
C ASP A 711 27.72 35.55 -0.64
N ASN A 712 28.51 35.19 0.38
CA ASN A 712 29.39 36.08 1.15
C ASN A 712 30.81 36.14 0.57
N ASP A 713 31.25 35.07 -0.08
CA ASP A 713 32.54 34.90 -0.76
C ASP A 713 32.46 35.24 -2.26
N CYS A 714 31.25 35.27 -2.81
CA CYS A 714 30.90 35.79 -4.13
C CYS A 714 31.33 34.89 -5.29
N ASP A 715 31.42 33.56 -5.09
CA ASP A 715 31.71 32.59 -6.16
C ASP A 715 30.47 32.21 -7.01
N GLY A 716 29.27 32.57 -6.55
CA GLY A 716 27.99 32.30 -7.21
C GLY A 716 27.22 31.09 -6.66
N VAL A 717 27.71 30.46 -5.60
CA VAL A 717 26.98 29.48 -4.77
C VAL A 717 26.50 30.19 -3.48
N ILE A 718 25.70 29.52 -2.64
CA ILE A 718 25.18 30.09 -1.38
C ILE A 718 25.40 29.07 -0.26
N ASP A 719 26.01 29.52 0.84
CA ASP A 719 26.29 28.77 2.06
C ASP A 719 27.12 27.46 1.85
N GLU A 720 27.94 27.33 0.80
CA GLU A 720 28.67 26.09 0.47
C GLU A 720 29.86 25.78 1.38
N ASP A 721 30.15 24.48 1.56
CA ASP A 721 31.14 23.92 2.50
C ASP A 721 31.02 24.38 3.97
N VAL A 722 29.98 25.18 4.33
CA VAL A 722 29.67 25.59 5.70
C VAL A 722 29.11 24.41 6.48
N THR A 723 29.94 23.87 7.39
CA THR A 723 29.58 22.76 8.28
C THR A 723 29.84 23.12 9.75
N ARG A 724 29.07 22.52 10.67
CA ARG A 724 29.33 22.61 12.12
C ARG A 724 29.14 21.26 12.80
N ALA A 725 29.81 21.06 13.93
CA ALA A 725 29.63 19.86 14.73
C ALA A 725 28.25 19.83 15.40
N CYS A 726 27.61 18.66 15.38
CA CYS A 726 26.38 18.33 16.10
C CYS A 726 26.60 17.08 16.97
N ASN A 727 25.72 16.84 17.94
CA ASN A 727 25.72 15.60 18.73
C ASN A 727 24.27 15.10 18.86
N ASN A 728 24.09 13.78 18.83
CA ASN A 728 22.84 13.11 19.20
C ASN A 728 23.15 11.99 20.23
N ALA A 729 22.17 11.14 20.53
CA ALA A 729 22.36 10.03 21.49
C ALA A 729 23.46 9.03 21.06
N CYS A 730 23.61 8.81 19.75
CA CYS A 730 24.53 7.82 19.18
C CYS A 730 25.95 8.36 18.91
N GLY A 731 26.20 9.66 19.10
CA GLY A 731 27.53 10.24 18.99
C GLY A 731 27.59 11.62 18.37
N GLN A 732 28.72 11.92 17.73
CA GLN A 732 28.99 13.19 17.08
C GLN A 732 28.81 13.09 15.56
N GLY A 733 28.42 14.19 14.95
CA GLY A 733 28.35 14.33 13.49
C GLY A 733 28.55 15.78 13.07
N THR A 734 28.19 16.05 11.82
CA THR A 734 28.22 17.37 11.20
C THR A 734 26.87 17.72 10.61
N GLU A 735 26.41 18.94 10.88
CA GLU A 735 25.30 19.56 10.16
C GLU A 735 25.86 20.38 8.99
N ARG A 736 25.14 20.36 7.86
CA ARG A 736 25.43 21.16 6.67
C ARG A 736 24.51 22.38 6.67
N CYS A 737 24.97 23.51 6.15
CA CYS A 737 24.05 24.61 5.91
C CYS A 737 23.19 24.32 4.66
N GLU A 738 21.88 24.49 4.77
CA GLU A 738 20.96 24.59 3.64
C GLU A 738 19.98 25.74 3.92
N ALA A 739 19.86 26.68 2.98
CA ALA A 739 18.96 27.84 3.06
C ALA A 739 19.10 28.69 4.34
N GLY A 740 20.32 28.96 4.79
CA GLY A 740 20.61 29.75 6.01
C GLY A 740 20.29 29.04 7.33
N ALA A 741 20.04 27.73 7.31
CA ALA A 741 19.89 26.91 8.52
C ALA A 741 20.82 25.69 8.46
N PHE A 742 21.41 25.34 9.61
CA PHE A 742 22.13 24.08 9.74
C PHE A 742 21.12 22.94 9.86
N VAL A 743 21.18 22.00 8.93
CA VAL A 743 20.29 20.84 8.81
C VAL A 743 21.10 19.55 8.66
N GLY A 744 20.40 18.41 8.75
CA GLY A 744 20.97 17.11 8.39
C GLY A 744 22.23 16.74 9.19
N CYS A 745 22.12 16.71 10.53
CA CYS A 745 23.16 16.17 11.39
C CYS A 745 23.46 14.71 11.00
N ASP A 746 24.65 14.46 10.43
CA ASP A 746 25.07 13.12 9.97
C ASP A 746 25.64 12.22 11.08
N ALA A 747 25.41 12.60 12.35
CA ALA A 747 25.62 11.71 13.49
C ALA A 747 24.76 10.44 13.30
N PRO A 748 25.24 9.25 13.73
CA PRO A 748 24.50 8.00 13.53
C PRO A 748 23.07 8.14 14.05
N MET A 749 22.07 7.83 13.23
CA MET A 749 20.68 7.85 13.69
C MET A 749 20.39 6.58 14.48
N PRO A 750 19.56 6.63 15.54
CA PRO A 750 18.98 5.44 16.15
C PRO A 750 18.41 4.50 15.09
N ALA A 751 18.97 3.31 15.01
CA ALA A 751 18.55 2.25 14.11
C ALA A 751 18.13 1.03 14.95
N PRO A 752 17.08 0.27 14.56
CA PRO A 752 16.65 -0.88 15.34
C PRO A 752 17.81 -1.82 15.67
N GLU A 753 17.84 -2.30 16.91
CA GLU A 753 18.89 -3.17 17.43
C GLU A 753 19.24 -4.32 16.48
N GLN A 754 20.54 -4.60 16.37
CA GLN A 754 21.07 -5.72 15.59
C GLN A 754 21.89 -6.62 16.52
N CYS A 755 21.97 -7.91 16.19
CA CYS A 755 22.71 -8.87 17.01
C CYS A 755 24.22 -8.77 16.69
N ASP A 756 24.85 -7.67 17.08
CA ASP A 756 26.25 -7.31 16.73
C ASP A 756 27.09 -6.75 17.90
N ARG A 757 26.53 -6.69 19.13
CA ARG A 757 27.11 -6.05 20.33
C ARG A 757 27.19 -4.52 20.25
N GLY A 758 26.44 -3.89 19.35
CA GLY A 758 26.20 -2.45 19.31
C GLY A 758 25.10 -2.00 20.28
N ASP A 759 25.06 -0.70 20.51
CA ASP A 759 23.93 0.06 21.04
C ASP A 759 23.49 0.92 19.85
N ASN A 760 22.64 0.34 19.00
CA ASN A 760 22.32 0.81 17.66
C ASN A 760 21.11 1.76 17.68
N ASP A 761 20.16 1.58 18.60
CA ASP A 761 19.07 2.54 18.86
C ASP A 761 19.38 3.58 19.96
N CYS A 762 20.51 3.41 20.66
CA CYS A 762 21.13 4.41 21.52
C CYS A 762 20.32 4.71 22.81
N ASP A 763 19.57 3.72 23.30
CA ASP A 763 18.86 3.71 24.59
C ASP A 763 19.81 3.53 25.80
N GLY A 764 21.01 2.99 25.57
CA GLY A 764 22.00 2.65 26.61
C GLY A 764 22.01 1.18 27.01
N ARG A 765 21.32 0.32 26.25
CA ARG A 765 21.38 -1.14 26.31
C ARG A 765 22.06 -1.67 25.03
N ILE A 766 22.03 -2.98 24.82
CA ILE A 766 22.85 -3.70 23.82
C ILE A 766 22.12 -5.00 23.45
N ASP A 767 21.82 -5.17 22.16
CA ASP A 767 21.16 -6.34 21.55
C ASP A 767 19.75 -6.69 22.11
N GLU A 768 19.02 -5.77 22.77
CA GLU A 768 17.69 -6.10 23.30
C GLU A 768 16.60 -6.22 22.24
N ASP A 769 15.60 -7.04 22.54
CA ASP A 769 14.45 -7.37 21.71
C ASP A 769 14.73 -7.81 20.25
N VAL A 770 16.01 -8.00 19.90
CA VAL A 770 16.46 -8.67 18.68
C VAL A 770 16.13 -10.16 18.75
N VAL A 771 15.12 -10.55 17.98
CA VAL A 771 14.73 -11.94 17.75
C VAL A 771 14.83 -12.28 16.27
N ARG A 772 15.18 -13.52 15.96
CA ARG A 772 15.15 -14.04 14.58
C ARG A 772 14.41 -15.37 14.55
N GLU A 773 13.58 -15.54 13.54
CA GLU A 773 12.94 -16.82 13.24
C GLU A 773 13.99 -17.93 13.04
N CYS A 774 13.69 -19.09 13.60
CA CYS A 774 14.45 -20.31 13.46
C CYS A 774 13.49 -21.48 13.26
N LEU A 775 13.98 -22.55 12.64
CA LEU A 775 13.16 -23.72 12.30
C LEU A 775 13.75 -24.96 12.96
N SER A 776 12.90 -25.74 13.62
CA SER A 776 13.12 -27.14 13.92
C SER A 776 12.32 -28.02 12.95
N VAL A 777 12.43 -29.34 13.09
CA VAL A 777 11.55 -30.28 12.37
C VAL A 777 10.08 -30.20 12.83
N CYS A 778 9.82 -29.62 14.01
CA CYS A 778 8.48 -29.41 14.58
C CYS A 778 7.87 -28.04 14.25
N GLY A 779 8.51 -27.24 13.39
CA GLY A 779 8.04 -25.92 12.99
C GLY A 779 8.93 -24.76 13.44
N ALA A 780 8.33 -23.58 13.53
CA ALA A 780 9.05 -22.34 13.80
C ALA A 780 9.18 -22.02 15.29
N GLY A 781 10.24 -21.30 15.62
CA GLY A 781 10.47 -20.66 16.91
C GLY A 781 11.33 -19.41 16.73
N LEU A 782 11.77 -18.84 17.84
CA LEU A 782 12.58 -17.63 17.90
C LEU A 782 13.93 -17.94 18.56
N SER A 783 14.99 -17.42 17.97
CA SER A 783 16.29 -17.28 18.63
C SER A 783 16.40 -15.82 19.10
N ARG A 784 16.51 -15.59 20.42
CA ARG A 784 16.77 -14.25 20.98
C ARG A 784 18.28 -13.99 20.98
N CYS A 785 18.70 -12.78 20.59
CA CYS A 785 20.10 -12.38 20.70
C CYS A 785 20.50 -12.20 22.18
N VAL A 786 21.73 -12.58 22.53
CA VAL A 786 22.31 -12.31 23.86
C VAL A 786 23.81 -12.04 23.70
N ASN A 787 24.23 -10.76 23.79
CA ASN A 787 25.61 -10.32 23.56
C ASN A 787 26.14 -10.70 22.16
N GLY A 788 25.45 -10.28 21.08
CA GLY A 788 25.87 -10.42 19.68
C GLY A 788 25.98 -11.84 19.14
N ASP A 789 25.43 -12.82 19.85
CA ASP A 789 25.26 -14.20 19.38
C ASP A 789 23.79 -14.60 19.61
N PHE A 790 23.16 -15.17 18.59
CA PHE A 790 21.81 -15.73 18.73
C PHE A 790 21.85 -16.97 19.63
N GLY A 791 21.01 -16.97 20.67
CA GLY A 791 20.83 -18.11 21.57
C GLY A 791 20.25 -19.35 20.85
N PRO A 792 20.13 -20.48 21.56
CA PRO A 792 19.46 -21.66 21.02
C PRO A 792 18.02 -21.33 20.62
N CYS A 793 17.58 -21.91 19.51
CA CYS A 793 16.21 -21.81 19.02
C CYS A 793 15.24 -22.39 20.06
N ASP A 794 14.16 -21.65 20.37
CA ASP A 794 13.11 -22.11 21.28
C ASP A 794 12.00 -22.94 20.59
N ALA A 795 12.13 -23.19 19.28
CA ALA A 795 11.22 -24.04 18.52
C ALA A 795 11.08 -25.42 19.17
N PRO A 796 9.89 -26.04 19.13
CA PRO A 796 9.67 -27.35 19.72
C PRO A 796 10.68 -28.37 19.18
N THR A 797 11.20 -29.23 20.05
CA THR A 797 12.08 -30.35 19.66
C THR A 797 11.29 -31.65 19.72
N PRO A 798 11.56 -32.63 18.83
CA PRO A 798 10.95 -33.96 18.89
C PRO A 798 10.93 -34.54 20.30
N ALA A 799 9.73 -34.69 20.83
CA ALA A 799 9.43 -35.42 22.06
C ALA A 799 9.05 -36.86 21.71
N VAL A 800 8.64 -37.68 22.69
CA VAL A 800 8.09 -39.01 22.41
C VAL A 800 6.57 -38.88 22.33
N GLU A 801 5.96 -39.49 21.30
CA GLU A 801 4.52 -39.54 21.09
C GLU A 801 3.72 -39.88 22.35
N ILE A 802 2.65 -39.11 22.56
CA ILE A 802 1.64 -39.29 23.61
C ILE A 802 0.26 -39.07 23.02
N CYS A 803 -0.74 -39.77 23.55
CA CYS A 803 -2.09 -39.82 22.98
C CYS A 803 -2.89 -38.55 23.34
N ASP A 804 -2.55 -37.42 22.70
CA ASP A 804 -3.15 -36.11 22.93
C ASP A 804 -3.61 -35.39 21.64
N GLY A 805 -3.37 -35.98 20.47
CA GLY A 805 -3.82 -35.47 19.18
C GLY A 805 -2.86 -34.46 18.55
N LEU A 806 -1.61 -34.42 19.01
CA LEU A 806 -0.53 -33.60 18.46
C LEU A 806 0.58 -34.52 17.90
N ASP A 807 1.23 -34.06 16.84
CA ASP A 807 2.49 -34.62 16.32
C ASP A 807 3.62 -34.12 17.23
N ASN A 808 3.99 -34.93 18.22
CA ASN A 808 4.93 -34.58 19.30
C ASN A 808 6.38 -34.94 18.94
N ASP A 809 6.59 -35.97 18.12
CA ASP A 809 7.91 -36.38 17.61
C ASP A 809 8.27 -35.81 16.22
N CYS A 810 7.28 -35.22 15.54
CA CYS A 810 7.42 -34.40 14.35
C CYS A 810 7.85 -35.20 13.10
N ASP A 811 7.44 -36.47 13.01
CA ASP A 811 7.64 -37.32 11.83
C ASP A 811 6.57 -37.13 10.73
N GLY A 812 5.47 -36.43 11.04
CA GLY A 812 4.35 -36.15 10.14
C GLY A 812 3.16 -37.11 10.31
N ALA A 813 3.20 -38.04 11.26
CA ALA A 813 2.05 -38.77 11.77
C ALA A 813 1.43 -38.05 12.99
N THR A 814 0.41 -38.64 13.61
CA THR A 814 -0.20 -38.11 14.84
C THR A 814 -0.71 -39.27 15.66
N ASP A 815 -0.27 -39.38 16.92
CA ASP A 815 -0.59 -40.46 17.86
C ASP A 815 -0.24 -41.90 17.38
N GLU A 816 0.77 -42.11 16.52
CA GLU A 816 0.97 -43.43 15.89
C GLU A 816 1.58 -44.49 16.82
N ALA A 817 1.29 -45.76 16.54
CA ALA A 817 1.69 -46.93 17.35
C ALA A 817 1.29 -46.94 18.85
N LEU A 818 0.60 -45.91 19.34
CA LEU A 818 0.19 -45.79 20.75
C LEU A 818 -0.95 -46.75 21.12
N THR A 819 -0.68 -47.61 22.11
CA THR A 819 -1.65 -48.58 22.65
C THR A 819 -1.60 -48.61 24.19
N GLN A 820 -2.77 -48.80 24.82
CA GLN A 820 -2.89 -48.91 26.27
C GLN A 820 -3.74 -50.12 26.66
N ALA A 821 -3.41 -50.77 27.78
CA ALA A 821 -4.23 -51.83 28.36
C ALA A 821 -5.60 -51.31 28.80
N CYS A 822 -6.66 -52.07 28.50
CA CYS A 822 -8.04 -51.79 28.87
C CYS A 822 -8.72 -53.05 29.43
N THR A 823 -9.82 -52.89 30.17
CA THR A 823 -10.49 -54.00 30.85
C THR A 823 -12.02 -53.86 30.79
N THR A 824 -12.71 -54.96 30.48
CA THR A 824 -14.17 -55.12 30.61
C THR A 824 -14.48 -56.11 31.74
N VAL A 825 -15.77 -56.27 32.05
CA VAL A 825 -16.22 -57.31 33.01
C VAL A 825 -15.85 -58.73 32.55
N CYS A 826 -15.77 -58.97 31.24
CA CYS A 826 -15.39 -60.25 30.65
C CYS A 826 -13.87 -60.46 30.46
N GLY A 827 -13.02 -59.49 30.81
CA GLY A 827 -11.55 -59.66 30.78
C GLY A 827 -10.74 -58.45 30.30
N ASN A 828 -9.50 -58.70 29.89
CA ASN A 828 -8.54 -57.67 29.50
C ASN A 828 -8.38 -57.58 27.98
N GLY A 829 -8.01 -56.40 27.49
CA GLY A 829 -7.70 -56.15 26.08
C GLY A 829 -6.77 -54.94 25.92
N THR A 830 -6.63 -54.46 24.69
CA THR A 830 -5.85 -53.26 24.34
C THR A 830 -6.73 -52.26 23.62
N ALA A 831 -6.64 -51.00 23.99
CA ALA A 831 -7.22 -49.86 23.29
C ALA A 831 -6.15 -49.16 22.45
N THR A 832 -6.55 -48.61 21.32
CA THR A 832 -5.67 -47.91 20.35
C THR A 832 -5.92 -46.41 20.42
N CYS A 833 -4.88 -45.58 20.32
CA CYS A 833 -5.10 -44.14 20.25
C CYS A 833 -5.70 -43.75 18.89
N ARG A 834 -6.68 -42.84 18.90
CA ARG A 834 -7.25 -42.26 17.69
C ARG A 834 -7.83 -40.87 17.97
N GLY A 835 -7.11 -39.82 17.55
CA GLY A 835 -7.53 -38.43 17.73
C GLY A 835 -7.48 -38.00 19.19
N GLY A 836 -6.31 -38.14 19.83
CA GLY A 836 -6.06 -37.73 21.21
C GLY A 836 -6.84 -38.51 22.27
N ARG A 837 -7.30 -39.72 21.94
CA ARG A 837 -8.03 -40.59 22.89
C ARG A 837 -7.86 -42.07 22.57
N TYR A 838 -7.65 -42.88 23.61
CA TYR A 838 -7.73 -44.33 23.51
C TYR A 838 -9.17 -44.81 23.29
N VAL A 839 -9.41 -45.49 22.18
CA VAL A 839 -10.69 -46.05 21.73
C VAL A 839 -10.55 -47.53 21.35
N ASP A 840 -11.66 -48.16 20.95
CA ASP A 840 -11.70 -49.52 20.39
C ASP A 840 -11.01 -50.58 21.27
N CYS A 841 -11.39 -50.63 22.56
CA CYS A 841 -10.89 -51.62 23.52
C CYS A 841 -11.22 -53.06 23.07
N SER A 842 -10.19 -53.85 22.76
CA SER A 842 -10.31 -55.22 22.24
C SER A 842 -10.75 -56.28 23.26
N ALA A 843 -11.17 -55.88 24.45
CA ALA A 843 -11.59 -56.81 25.51
C ALA A 843 -12.98 -57.41 25.17
N PRO A 844 -13.26 -58.68 25.56
CA PRO A 844 -14.54 -59.32 25.29
C PRO A 844 -15.71 -58.51 25.88
N GLN A 845 -16.85 -58.51 25.19
CA GLN A 845 -18.04 -57.76 25.58
C GLN A 845 -19.14 -58.74 26.02
N PRO A 846 -19.92 -58.44 27.07
CA PRO A 846 -21.01 -59.30 27.54
C PRO A 846 -22.12 -59.40 26.50
N ARG A 847 -22.71 -60.59 26.34
CA ARG A 847 -23.74 -60.93 25.35
C ARG A 847 -24.77 -61.87 25.96
N ALA A 848 -26.05 -61.68 25.65
CA ALA A 848 -27.12 -62.48 26.24
C ALA A 848 -26.90 -64.01 26.13
N GLU A 849 -27.09 -64.68 27.27
CA GLU A 849 -26.88 -66.11 27.49
C GLU A 849 -27.46 -67.03 26.39
N ALA A 850 -26.65 -67.97 25.92
CA ALA A 850 -27.06 -69.04 25.03
C ALA A 850 -26.73 -70.39 25.67
N CYS A 851 -27.72 -71.29 25.81
CA CYS A 851 -27.59 -72.62 26.45
C CYS A 851 -26.42 -73.47 25.90
N ASN A 852 -25.22 -73.26 26.43
CA ASN A 852 -23.95 -73.77 25.92
C ASN A 852 -22.92 -74.07 27.03
N GLY A 853 -23.19 -73.66 28.28
CA GLY A 853 -22.33 -73.91 29.43
C GLY A 853 -21.19 -72.90 29.57
N GLN A 854 -21.34 -71.68 29.04
CA GLN A 854 -20.46 -70.54 29.25
C GLN A 854 -21.26 -69.36 29.78
N ASP A 855 -20.61 -68.52 30.58
CA ASP A 855 -21.08 -67.23 31.09
C ASP A 855 -20.83 -66.19 29.97
N ASP A 856 -21.78 -66.04 29.05
CA ASP A 856 -21.68 -65.21 27.84
C ASP A 856 -21.92 -63.72 28.15
N ASP A 857 -22.71 -63.39 29.18
CA ASP A 857 -22.91 -62.01 29.67
C ASP A 857 -22.06 -61.61 30.90
N CYS A 858 -21.24 -62.54 31.40
CA CYS A 858 -20.18 -62.31 32.39
C CYS A 858 -20.72 -61.82 33.75
N ASP A 859 -21.95 -62.17 34.12
CA ASP A 859 -22.56 -61.82 35.42
C ASP A 859 -22.13 -62.76 36.57
N GLY A 860 -21.52 -63.90 36.23
CA GLY A 860 -21.02 -64.91 37.16
C GLY A 860 -21.95 -66.11 37.36
N ASN A 861 -23.09 -66.16 36.67
CA ASN A 861 -23.93 -67.35 36.52
C ASN A 861 -23.63 -68.05 35.18
N THR A 862 -24.50 -68.95 34.71
CA THR A 862 -24.29 -69.72 33.47
C THR A 862 -25.62 -70.26 32.97
N ASP A 863 -26.00 -69.89 31.74
CA ASP A 863 -27.23 -70.26 31.04
C ASP A 863 -28.56 -69.85 31.73
N GLU A 864 -28.57 -68.98 32.76
CA GLU A 864 -29.71 -68.81 33.69
C GLU A 864 -30.95 -68.08 33.14
N ALA A 865 -30.90 -67.58 31.91
CA ALA A 865 -32.04 -67.03 31.17
C ALA A 865 -32.44 -67.84 29.90
N ALA A 866 -31.75 -68.94 29.57
CA ALA A 866 -31.95 -69.65 28.30
C ALA A 866 -33.13 -70.66 28.34
N SER A 867 -34.21 -70.39 27.60
CA SER A 867 -35.36 -71.31 27.42
C SER A 867 -35.85 -71.34 25.97
N ARG A 868 -36.55 -72.42 25.57
CA ARG A 868 -37.12 -72.55 24.21
C ARG A 868 -38.47 -73.29 24.19
N PRO A 869 -39.35 -73.04 23.20
CA PRO A 869 -40.62 -73.75 23.07
C PRO A 869 -40.46 -75.18 22.55
N CYS A 870 -41.40 -76.06 22.90
CA CYS A 870 -41.50 -77.44 22.44
C CYS A 870 -42.98 -77.85 22.26
N ILE A 871 -43.25 -78.93 21.53
CA ILE A 871 -44.62 -79.40 21.24
C ILE A 871 -44.68 -80.93 21.34
N THR A 872 -45.72 -81.46 21.98
CA THR A 872 -46.09 -82.88 21.97
C THR A 872 -47.45 -83.07 21.30
N LEU A 873 -47.87 -84.32 21.05
CA LEU A 873 -49.19 -84.61 20.48
C LEU A 873 -50.36 -84.09 21.33
N CYS A 874 -50.15 -83.89 22.64
CA CYS A 874 -51.18 -83.38 23.56
C CYS A 874 -51.10 -81.85 23.80
N GLY A 875 -50.17 -81.11 23.18
CA GLY A 875 -50.10 -79.65 23.26
C GLY A 875 -48.69 -79.04 23.24
N GLU A 876 -48.62 -77.72 23.36
CA GLU A 876 -47.36 -76.96 23.46
C GLU A 876 -46.82 -76.91 24.90
N GLY A 877 -45.51 -76.73 25.05
CA GLY A 877 -44.80 -76.56 26.31
C GLY A 877 -43.46 -75.82 26.11
N THR A 878 -42.61 -75.87 27.13
CA THR A 878 -41.27 -75.23 27.11
C THR A 878 -40.19 -76.16 27.67
N GLU A 879 -38.97 -76.02 27.15
CA GLU A 879 -37.74 -76.63 27.65
C GLU A 879 -36.84 -75.54 28.27
N GLU A 880 -36.47 -75.72 29.53
CA GLU A 880 -35.52 -74.85 30.25
C GLU A 880 -34.09 -75.39 30.10
N CYS A 881 -33.09 -74.50 30.01
CA CYS A 881 -31.68 -74.93 30.01
C CYS A 881 -31.24 -75.38 31.40
N ILE A 882 -30.57 -76.52 31.49
CA ILE A 882 -30.01 -77.07 32.72
C ILE A 882 -28.61 -77.63 32.41
N ASN A 883 -27.57 -76.89 32.79
CA ASN A 883 -26.15 -77.22 32.55
C ASN A 883 -25.83 -77.43 31.04
N GLY A 884 -25.98 -76.38 30.22
CA GLY A 884 -25.67 -76.40 28.79
C GLY A 884 -26.52 -77.35 27.93
N ASN A 885 -27.63 -77.88 28.44
CA ASN A 885 -28.57 -78.72 27.70
C ASN A 885 -30.02 -78.38 28.07
N TYR A 886 -30.90 -78.37 27.08
CA TYR A 886 -32.34 -78.18 27.31
C TYR A 886 -32.97 -79.44 27.93
N GLY A 887 -33.75 -79.24 28.99
CA GLY A 887 -34.48 -80.28 29.71
C GLY A 887 -35.71 -80.83 28.95
N PRO A 888 -36.43 -81.81 29.51
CA PRO A 888 -37.60 -82.41 28.87
C PRO A 888 -38.79 -81.45 28.78
N CYS A 889 -39.50 -81.50 27.66
CA CYS A 889 -40.71 -80.71 27.39
C CYS A 889 -41.83 -80.93 28.42
N ASN A 890 -42.39 -79.85 28.97
CA ASN A 890 -43.38 -79.89 30.07
C ASN A 890 -44.87 -79.93 29.64
N ALA A 891 -45.16 -80.34 28.41
CA ALA A 891 -46.51 -80.37 27.84
C ALA A 891 -47.47 -81.41 28.52
N PRO A 892 -48.80 -81.31 28.34
CA PRO A 892 -49.77 -82.17 29.03
C PRO A 892 -49.63 -83.68 28.70
N PRO A 893 -49.95 -84.59 29.65
CA PRO A 893 -49.96 -86.04 29.41
C PRO A 893 -51.31 -86.55 28.83
N PRO A 894 -51.31 -87.67 28.11
CA PRO A 894 -52.53 -88.31 27.58
C PRO A 894 -53.42 -88.94 28.67
N GLY A 895 -54.73 -89.02 28.41
CA GLY A 895 -55.77 -89.55 29.29
C GLY A 895 -56.43 -90.85 28.80
N ASP A 896 -57.65 -91.14 29.28
CA ASP A 896 -58.50 -92.24 28.78
C ASP A 896 -59.55 -91.68 27.79
N GLU A 897 -59.84 -92.43 26.72
CA GLU A 897 -60.79 -92.02 25.67
C GLU A 897 -62.24 -91.80 26.14
N ALA A 898 -62.86 -90.74 25.61
CA ALA A 898 -64.22 -90.32 25.92
C ALA A 898 -64.98 -89.92 24.65
N CYS A 899 -66.27 -90.28 24.56
CA CYS A 899 -67.11 -90.03 23.38
C CYS A 899 -67.56 -88.56 23.32
N ASP A 900 -66.61 -87.66 23.04
CA ASP A 900 -66.79 -86.20 23.07
C ASP A 900 -66.13 -85.46 21.88
N ASN A 901 -65.72 -86.22 20.85
CA ASN A 901 -65.14 -85.72 19.60
C ASN A 901 -63.73 -85.11 19.77
N ARG A 902 -62.96 -85.64 20.74
CA ARG A 902 -61.56 -85.30 21.00
C ARG A 902 -60.69 -86.54 21.08
N ASP A 903 -59.48 -86.42 20.58
CA ASP A 903 -58.38 -87.37 20.82
C ASP A 903 -57.82 -87.05 22.23
N ASN A 904 -58.25 -87.83 23.22
CA ASN A 904 -57.97 -87.62 24.65
C ASN A 904 -56.78 -88.47 25.13
N ASP A 905 -56.47 -89.59 24.46
CA ASP A 905 -55.27 -90.40 24.71
C ASP A 905 -54.08 -90.10 23.76
N CYS A 906 -54.27 -89.16 22.83
CA CYS A 906 -53.28 -88.59 21.91
C CYS A 906 -52.69 -89.61 20.91
N ASP A 907 -53.44 -90.66 20.54
CA ASP A 907 -52.99 -91.70 19.59
C ASP A 907 -53.14 -91.31 18.10
N GLY A 908 -53.92 -90.25 17.81
CA GLY A 908 -54.21 -89.74 16.47
C GLY A 908 -55.56 -90.16 15.90
N ILE A 909 -56.38 -90.88 16.66
CA ILE A 909 -57.76 -91.28 16.34
C ILE A 909 -58.72 -90.57 17.32
N ILE A 910 -60.01 -90.46 16.97
CA ILE A 910 -61.03 -89.77 17.78
C ILE A 910 -62.18 -90.74 18.09
N ASP A 911 -62.54 -90.86 19.37
CA ASP A 911 -63.67 -91.63 19.91
C ASP A 911 -63.67 -93.16 19.61
N GLU A 912 -62.54 -93.81 19.31
CA GLU A 912 -62.51 -95.24 18.93
C GLU A 912 -62.62 -96.21 20.13
N GLY A 913 -62.86 -97.50 19.84
CA GLY A 913 -63.09 -98.54 20.87
C GLY A 913 -64.40 -98.42 21.69
N LEU A 914 -65.02 -97.24 21.77
CA LEU A 914 -66.13 -96.88 22.64
C LEU A 914 -67.48 -97.50 22.22
N THR A 915 -67.66 -98.79 22.52
CA THR A 915 -68.93 -99.51 22.34
C THR A 915 -69.58 -99.88 23.68
N GLN A 916 -70.92 -99.82 23.75
CA GLN A 916 -71.65 -100.11 24.99
C GLN A 916 -72.93 -100.90 24.69
N ALA A 917 -73.14 -102.00 25.44
CA ALA A 917 -74.31 -102.85 25.29
C ALA A 917 -75.61 -102.14 25.69
N CYS A 918 -76.68 -102.41 24.94
CA CYS A 918 -78.01 -101.85 25.13
C CYS A 918 -79.09 -102.93 24.94
N ARG A 919 -80.33 -102.63 25.30
CA ARG A 919 -81.49 -103.51 25.11
C ARG A 919 -82.73 -102.66 24.87
N ASP A 920 -83.54 -103.07 23.91
CA ASP A 920 -84.86 -102.52 23.61
C ASP A 920 -85.95 -103.61 23.68
N GLU A 921 -87.15 -103.31 23.17
CA GLU A 921 -88.27 -104.26 23.12
C GLU A 921 -88.10 -105.38 22.08
N CYS A 922 -87.11 -105.26 21.17
CA CYS A 922 -86.82 -106.22 20.10
C CYS A 922 -85.62 -107.13 20.44
N GLY A 923 -84.67 -106.70 21.26
CA GLY A 923 -83.58 -107.56 21.72
C GLY A 923 -82.44 -106.87 22.46
N ALA A 924 -81.30 -107.55 22.55
CA ALA A 924 -80.06 -106.96 23.04
C ALA A 924 -79.20 -106.52 21.84
N GLY A 925 -78.67 -105.30 21.91
CA GLY A 925 -77.88 -104.67 20.86
C GLY A 925 -76.65 -103.96 21.41
N VAL A 926 -76.00 -103.16 20.58
CA VAL A 926 -74.91 -102.26 20.98
C VAL A 926 -75.14 -100.84 20.48
N THR A 927 -74.61 -99.87 21.22
CA THR A 927 -74.39 -98.49 20.78
C THR A 927 -72.90 -98.30 20.49
N ARG A 928 -72.57 -97.47 19.50
CA ARG A 928 -71.19 -97.06 19.16
C ARG A 928 -71.07 -95.56 19.30
N CYS A 929 -69.90 -95.03 19.63
CA CYS A 929 -69.64 -93.61 19.41
C CYS A 929 -69.45 -93.35 17.90
N ILE A 930 -70.10 -92.31 17.38
CA ILE A 930 -69.86 -91.75 16.04
C ILE A 930 -70.00 -90.23 16.15
N ASN A 931 -68.94 -89.49 15.86
CA ASN A 931 -68.90 -88.02 15.89
C ASN A 931 -69.34 -87.42 17.24
N GLY A 932 -68.72 -87.84 18.35
CA GLY A 932 -68.99 -87.33 19.71
C GLY A 932 -70.39 -87.62 20.24
N ARG A 933 -71.12 -88.58 19.66
CA ARG A 933 -72.44 -89.04 20.15
C ARG A 933 -72.60 -90.54 19.99
N ARG A 934 -73.28 -91.16 20.98
CA ARG A 934 -73.65 -92.59 20.91
C ARG A 934 -74.83 -92.79 19.96
N THR A 935 -74.73 -93.80 19.09
CA THR A 935 -75.81 -94.21 18.17
C THR A 935 -77.02 -94.78 18.92
N GLU A 936 -78.17 -94.83 18.25
CA GLU A 936 -79.32 -95.62 18.72
C GLU A 936 -78.96 -97.12 18.81
N CYS A 937 -79.70 -97.85 19.66
CA CYS A 937 -79.43 -99.25 19.93
C CYS A 937 -79.69 -100.10 18.68
N THR A 938 -78.65 -100.75 18.16
CA THR A 938 -78.78 -101.61 16.97
C THR A 938 -78.84 -103.07 17.40
N VAL A 939 -80.01 -103.69 17.19
CA VAL A 939 -80.26 -105.13 17.44
C VAL A 939 -80.17 -105.89 16.10
N PRO A 940 -79.42 -107.01 16.03
CA PRO A 940 -79.23 -107.81 14.80
C PRO A 940 -80.39 -108.76 14.49
#